data_AF-A0A2V1AFJ0-F1
#
_entry.id   AF-A0A2V1AFJ0-F1
#
_cell.length_a   1.000
_cell.length_b   1.000
_cell.length_c   1.000
_cell.angle_alpha   90.00
_cell.angle_beta   90.00
_cell.angle_gamma   90.00
#
_symmetry.space_group_name_H-M   'P 1'
#
loop_
_entity.id
_entity.type
_entity.pdbx_description
1 polymer ?
#
loop_
_entity_poly.entity_id
_entity_poly.type
_entity_poly.pdbx_seq_one_letter_code
_entity_poly.pdbx_strand_id
1 'polypeptide(L)'
;MCLTYLENTNGKDWQLAKTTPLTLKPSDDGVVSEIERLRWSNLSTDLAVWDVKGNFFILLAGVGLINDKKTEEANGHRANGSKTSNGAKDLNPNGSPRGDGPSYELTSYNHTEMIYRDIAPPQAHTKCVAFEWLNIEKPQIVNKPATLMGEENGVANYVYGVTQHHPPGTSHPIPTKQACVAVRQDGLFSLYYQGEHKVEYHKLAYNLAPDGREGSCTFTKAAIGFNSDKKIVVVAYDARSDLVLTYVISIDWGFLVESAQRQRSDPHYHTPKDSQIPPSLSCALVHEMRPEPTASCDFGEEKAFGKPEVVQQTLKSIELFSPYFQQGSNLEILITYECMNPVGSQPYTSAYRYNLENAMDSVGDLFDSMGDANAGDSREGLLRLVLQGHISLSKQVQQIETAISESLLLFIYTDGTIDAVNRETWEIVPSSDLKIEGQEQTTYPSTITSLLDCGFSFPELGPSPALLAVSPNMAAFVHYENGQLQFRPLERSSTKSVSLCGIGFAYMHACACYSTTSSDDLLVMLRNELFKTELEQPELAGHLVDLAMTESHKAINFQLNSFGKESVDKLLSNPPLQRLLSLQLVLGELHTKNKAIKDMAWIVLNLRSTSFGIMFSLSSIYRQMSKKKPAEDLLQDSVSRAECIMSLVGNIRWLIDLIVYFNQELLQLAFSKNNPEQSKVTVDNSVVLPVILGKVPRLFLMYSLSSIGKTHEILKKLYKELTESNKLYTPMKEALNRFFTACNSSPLNLGLFENFLRECEVYVNKELNNIVSNDRAQSLKLEQQLFCRGFVPDEVKYMANVLIERHSATISRDLKLADLYFYQNDWIDVGISRKEFGKPYVPLEEHFKPMIPRLRYSDNEVVDTLRKIVINAGPTKVYKMQSSIVGR
;
A
#
# COMPACT_ATOMS: atom_id res chain seq x y z
N MET A 1 -12.16 7.71 19.23
CA MET A 1 -11.82 7.56 17.79
C MET A 1 -12.54 6.36 17.22
N CYS A 2 -12.78 6.30 15.91
CA CYS A 2 -13.19 5.08 15.23
C CYS A 2 -12.24 4.81 14.05
N LEU A 3 -11.91 3.55 13.79
CA LEU A 3 -11.20 3.12 12.59
C LEU A 3 -12.15 2.31 11.69
N THR A 4 -12.02 2.49 10.39
CA THR A 4 -12.68 1.67 9.36
C THR A 4 -11.74 1.55 8.16
N TYR A 5 -12.05 0.65 7.23
CA TYR A 5 -11.32 0.41 6.00
C TYR A 5 -12.29 -0.05 4.91
N LEU A 6 -11.89 0.05 3.64
CA LEU A 6 -12.65 -0.54 2.53
C LEU A 6 -12.47 -2.06 2.56
N GLU A 7 -13.57 -2.80 2.63
CA GLU A 7 -13.54 -4.27 2.57
C GLU A 7 -14.25 -4.79 1.33
N ASN A 8 -13.66 -5.80 0.69
CA ASN A 8 -14.33 -6.58 -0.34
C ASN A 8 -15.10 -7.73 0.32
N THR A 9 -16.42 -7.71 0.19
CA THR A 9 -17.33 -8.62 0.87
C THR A 9 -17.50 -9.97 0.17
N ASN A 10 -17.31 -10.07 -1.15
CA ASN A 10 -17.63 -11.31 -1.88
C ASN A 10 -16.83 -11.54 -3.18
N GLY A 11 -15.74 -10.81 -3.36
CA GLY A 11 -14.94 -10.73 -4.60
C GLY A 11 -15.42 -9.67 -5.58
N LYS A 12 -16.65 -9.15 -5.42
CA LYS A 12 -17.28 -8.19 -6.36
C LYS A 12 -17.81 -6.94 -5.69
N ASP A 13 -18.18 -6.99 -4.42
CA ASP A 13 -18.82 -5.91 -3.69
C ASP A 13 -17.91 -5.30 -2.63
N TRP A 14 -17.83 -3.97 -2.59
CA TRP A 14 -17.08 -3.23 -1.58
C TRP A 14 -18.02 -2.43 -0.68
N GLN A 15 -17.63 -2.31 0.59
CA GLN A 15 -18.27 -1.44 1.56
C GLN A 15 -17.21 -0.89 2.53
N LEU A 16 -17.53 0.19 3.25
CA LEU A 16 -16.78 0.53 4.45
C LEU A 16 -17.06 -0.53 5.51
N ALA A 17 -16.01 -1.09 6.11
CA ALA A 17 -16.14 -2.07 7.17
C ALA A 17 -16.80 -1.45 8.41
N LYS A 18 -17.37 -2.30 9.27
CA LYS A 18 -17.91 -1.87 10.55
C LYS A 18 -16.83 -1.12 11.34
N THR A 19 -17.17 0.03 11.90
CA THR A 19 -16.23 0.86 12.64
C THR A 19 -15.77 0.16 13.93
N THR A 20 -14.46 0.20 14.17
CA THR A 20 -13.83 -0.27 15.41
C THR A 20 -13.59 0.94 16.31
N PRO A 21 -14.32 1.07 17.44
CA PRO A 21 -14.10 2.16 18.37
C PRO A 21 -12.78 1.97 19.12
N LEU A 22 -11.99 3.03 19.19
CA LEU A 22 -10.77 3.11 19.99
C LEU A 22 -10.93 4.23 21.02
N THR A 23 -10.79 3.84 22.29
CA THR A 23 -10.85 4.77 23.43
C THR A 23 -9.44 5.12 23.86
N LEU A 24 -9.09 6.39 23.76
CA LEU A 24 -7.81 6.92 24.20
C LEU A 24 -8.02 7.69 25.49
N LYS A 25 -7.30 7.29 26.54
CA LYS A 25 -7.33 7.97 27.84
C LYS A 25 -5.91 8.41 28.22
N PRO A 26 -5.73 9.62 28.77
CA PRO A 26 -4.43 10.08 29.30
C PRO A 26 -3.88 9.17 30.41
N SER A 27 -4.78 8.65 31.24
CA SER A 27 -4.54 7.71 32.32
C SER A 27 -5.74 6.76 32.45
N ASP A 28 -5.60 5.64 33.17
CA ASP A 28 -6.67 4.64 33.30
C ASP A 28 -7.99 5.24 33.86
N ASP A 29 -7.85 6.19 34.79
CA ASP A 29 -8.92 6.98 35.40
C ASP A 29 -9.22 8.31 34.67
N GLY A 30 -8.52 8.58 33.57
CA GLY A 30 -8.61 9.83 32.82
C GLY A 30 -9.90 9.97 32.01
N VAL A 31 -10.38 11.22 31.89
CA VAL A 31 -11.51 11.57 31.01
C VAL A 31 -11.06 11.54 29.56
N VAL A 32 -11.90 10.95 28.69
CA VAL A 32 -11.69 10.96 27.24
C VAL A 32 -11.82 12.39 26.72
N SER A 33 -10.79 12.89 26.04
CA SER A 33 -10.81 14.18 25.36
C SER A 33 -11.22 14.00 23.89
N GLU A 34 -11.76 15.07 23.30
CA GLU A 34 -11.99 15.14 21.85
C GLU A 34 -10.66 15.11 21.10
N ILE A 35 -10.64 14.40 19.97
CA ILE A 35 -9.46 14.28 19.11
C ILE A 35 -9.44 15.47 18.17
N GLU A 36 -8.29 16.12 18.07
CA GLU A 36 -8.09 17.24 17.16
C GLU A 36 -7.41 16.83 15.86
N ARG A 37 -6.34 16.02 15.94
CA ARG A 37 -5.50 15.70 14.77
C ARG A 37 -5.07 14.25 14.77
N LEU A 38 -5.06 13.67 13.57
CA LEU A 38 -4.66 12.30 13.30
C LEU A 38 -3.74 12.28 12.09
N ARG A 39 -2.61 11.55 12.16
CA ARG A 39 -1.72 11.39 11.00
C ARG A 39 -0.95 10.08 11.05
N TRP A 40 -1.09 9.27 10.01
CA TRP A 40 -0.26 8.08 9.81
C TRP A 40 1.17 8.45 9.43
N SER A 41 2.12 7.65 9.89
CA SER A 41 3.52 7.77 9.49
C SER A 41 3.72 7.47 8.01
N ASN A 42 4.88 7.83 7.47
CA ASN A 42 5.24 7.59 6.08
C ASN A 42 5.30 6.09 5.71
N LEU A 43 5.37 5.18 6.70
CA LEU A 43 5.24 3.73 6.51
C LEU A 43 3.81 3.21 6.74
N SER A 44 2.86 4.06 7.14
CA SER A 44 1.50 3.68 7.52
C SER A 44 1.44 2.64 8.65
N THR A 45 2.44 2.64 9.54
CA THR A 45 2.53 1.74 10.69
C THR A 45 2.19 2.43 12.01
N ASP A 46 2.55 3.70 12.14
CA ASP A 46 2.44 4.46 13.39
C ASP A 46 1.41 5.57 13.17
N LEU A 47 0.37 5.61 14.01
CA LEU A 47 -0.66 6.65 13.98
C LEU A 47 -0.41 7.63 15.12
N ALA A 48 -0.07 8.86 14.76
CA ALA A 48 0.00 10.00 15.66
C ALA A 48 -1.41 10.52 15.97
N VAL A 49 -1.73 10.68 17.26
CA VAL A 49 -3.02 11.20 17.73
C VAL A 49 -2.82 12.36 18.69
N TRP A 50 -3.44 13.48 18.39
CA TRP A 50 -3.49 14.66 19.24
C TRP A 50 -4.91 14.94 19.70
N ASP A 51 -5.08 15.18 21.00
CA ASP A 51 -6.35 15.64 21.55
C ASP A 51 -6.39 17.18 21.70
N VAL A 52 -7.59 17.71 21.90
CA VAL A 52 -7.83 19.17 22.06
C VAL A 52 -7.12 19.77 23.28
N LYS A 53 -6.65 18.95 24.22
CA LYS A 53 -5.89 19.37 25.41
C LYS A 53 -4.38 19.37 25.16
N GLY A 54 -3.92 18.94 23.98
CA GLY A 54 -2.51 18.81 23.66
C GLY A 54 -1.87 17.49 24.11
N ASN A 55 -2.64 16.49 24.55
CA ASN A 55 -2.07 15.16 24.78
C ASN A 55 -1.71 14.52 23.44
N PHE A 56 -0.56 13.85 23.40
CA PHE A 56 -0.05 13.17 22.23
C PHE A 56 0.10 11.67 22.49
N PHE A 57 -0.34 10.87 21.53
CA PHE A 57 -0.27 9.41 21.58
C PHE A 57 0.27 8.88 20.25
N ILE A 58 1.02 7.77 20.31
CA ILE A 58 1.40 7.01 19.12
C ILE A 58 0.85 5.59 19.26
N LEU A 59 0.06 5.18 18.27
CA LEU A 59 -0.50 3.84 18.13
C LEU A 59 0.28 3.10 17.04
N LEU A 60 0.73 1.87 17.31
CA LEU A 60 1.40 1.02 16.34
C LEU A 60 0.43 -0.05 15.81
N ALA A 61 0.30 -0.15 14.49
CA ALA A 61 -0.54 -1.13 13.82
C ALA A 61 0.19 -2.47 13.62
N GLY A 62 -0.56 -3.57 13.65
CA GLY A 62 -0.05 -4.92 13.38
C GLY A 62 0.80 -5.51 14.50
N VAL A 63 0.68 -4.98 15.72
CA VAL A 63 1.35 -5.51 16.92
C VAL A 63 0.35 -5.76 18.04
N GLY A 64 0.63 -6.73 18.90
CA GLY A 64 -0.12 -7.02 20.12
C GLY A 64 0.83 -7.10 21.32
N LEU A 65 0.36 -6.75 22.51
CA LEU A 65 1.14 -6.83 23.74
C LEU A 65 1.28 -8.29 24.21
N ILE A 66 2.52 -8.74 24.41
CA ILE A 66 2.81 -10.02 25.07
C ILE A 66 2.69 -9.79 26.58
N ASN A 67 1.52 -10.10 27.16
CA ASN A 67 1.33 -9.98 28.60
C ASN A 67 2.07 -11.10 29.35
N ASP A 68 3.15 -10.74 30.06
CA ASP A 68 3.88 -11.64 30.97
C ASP A 68 3.10 -12.01 32.25
N LYS A 69 1.93 -11.40 32.47
CA LYS A 69 1.04 -11.72 33.60
C LYS A 69 -0.31 -12.22 33.09
N LYS A 70 -0.59 -13.49 33.39
CA LYS A 70 -1.94 -14.05 33.32
C LYS A 70 -2.87 -13.23 34.21
N THR A 71 -3.82 -12.51 33.62
CA THR A 71 -5.07 -12.16 34.28
C THR A 71 -6.13 -13.04 33.64
N GLU A 72 -6.61 -14.03 34.40
CA GLU A 72 -7.84 -14.73 34.11
C GLU A 72 -8.98 -13.72 34.33
N GLU A 73 -9.69 -13.32 33.26
CA GLU A 73 -11.16 -13.27 33.16
C GLU A 73 -11.66 -12.50 31.91
N ALA A 74 -12.77 -13.01 31.35
CA ALA A 74 -13.69 -12.47 30.32
C ALA A 74 -13.37 -12.63 28.79
N ASN A 75 -13.92 -13.74 28.23
CA ASN A 75 -14.54 -13.95 26.90
C ASN A 75 -13.99 -13.20 25.66
N GLY A 76 -13.54 -13.80 24.55
CA GLY A 76 -13.46 -15.19 24.12
C GLY A 76 -13.29 -15.26 22.60
N HIS A 77 -12.08 -15.54 22.10
CA HIS A 77 -11.79 -16.22 20.84
C HIS A 77 -10.32 -16.70 20.91
N ARG A 78 -10.13 -18.02 20.98
CA ARG A 78 -8.81 -18.66 21.14
C ARG A 78 -8.12 -18.76 19.79
N ALA A 79 -6.95 -18.14 19.66
CA ALA A 79 -5.85 -18.66 18.86
C ALA A 79 -4.76 -19.17 19.81
N ASN A 80 -4.39 -20.44 19.68
CA ASN A 80 -3.35 -21.07 20.48
C ASN A 80 -1.97 -20.50 20.10
N GLY A 81 -1.33 -19.78 21.01
CA GLY A 81 0.09 -19.41 20.99
C GLY A 81 0.77 -19.89 22.27
N SER A 82 1.83 -20.69 22.12
CA SER A 82 2.61 -21.28 23.20
C SER A 82 3.48 -20.25 23.92
N LYS A 83 3.51 -20.35 25.25
CA LYS A 83 4.36 -19.58 26.18
C LYS A 83 5.84 -19.58 25.77
N THR A 84 6.49 -18.41 25.88
CA THR A 84 7.95 -18.28 25.90
C THR A 84 8.37 -17.25 26.95
N SER A 85 9.08 -17.70 27.97
CA SER A 85 9.92 -16.85 28.81
C SER A 85 11.34 -17.41 28.75
N ASN A 86 12.31 -16.62 28.28
CA ASN A 86 13.73 -16.82 28.60
C ASN A 86 14.52 -15.53 28.35
N GLY A 87 14.79 -14.81 29.44
CA GLY A 87 15.92 -13.89 29.57
C GLY A 87 16.67 -14.29 30.85
N ALA A 88 17.96 -14.54 30.74
CA ALA A 88 18.81 -14.94 31.85
C ALA A 88 18.78 -13.88 32.97
N LYS A 89 18.50 -14.32 34.20
CA LYS A 89 18.64 -13.47 35.39
C LYS A 89 20.12 -13.30 35.71
N ASP A 90 20.67 -12.13 35.40
CA ASP A 90 21.84 -11.63 36.12
C ASP A 90 21.40 -11.28 37.55
N LEU A 91 21.83 -12.10 38.50
CA LEU A 91 21.66 -11.87 39.93
C LEU A 91 22.68 -10.82 40.38
N ASN A 92 22.23 -9.58 40.58
CA ASN A 92 22.98 -8.58 41.35
C ASN A 92 22.21 -8.30 42.66
N PRO A 93 22.81 -8.40 43.88
CA PRO A 93 22.03 -8.44 45.11
C PRO A 93 21.55 -7.08 45.64
N ASN A 94 21.80 -5.94 44.98
CA ASN A 94 21.53 -4.63 45.58
C ASN A 94 21.21 -3.49 44.58
N GLY A 95 20.29 -3.71 43.65
CA GLY A 95 19.78 -2.61 42.80
C GLY A 95 18.43 -2.94 42.20
N SER A 96 17.48 -2.02 42.33
CA SER A 96 16.14 -2.11 41.73
C SER A 96 16.22 -2.41 40.22
N PRO A 97 15.47 -3.39 39.69
CA PRO A 97 15.48 -3.67 38.26
C PRO A 97 14.78 -2.53 37.51
N ARG A 98 15.52 -1.79 36.68
CA ARG A 98 14.93 -1.03 35.57
C ARG A 98 14.50 -2.08 34.54
N GLY A 99 13.21 -2.44 34.56
CA GLY A 99 12.65 -3.52 33.75
C GLY A 99 12.82 -3.29 32.25
N ASP A 100 13.02 -4.39 31.53
CA ASP A 100 12.79 -4.42 30.08
C ASP A 100 11.37 -3.91 29.79
N GLY A 101 11.26 -2.97 28.84
CA GLY A 101 9.98 -2.48 28.34
C GLY A 101 9.07 -3.60 27.79
N PRO A 102 7.80 -3.30 27.51
CA PRO A 102 6.83 -4.28 27.02
C PRO A 102 7.31 -4.96 25.73
N SER A 103 7.11 -6.27 25.64
CA SER A 103 7.37 -7.05 24.43
C SER A 103 6.13 -7.12 23.54
N TYR A 104 6.33 -7.04 22.23
CA TYR A 104 5.25 -7.05 21.23
C TYR A 104 5.34 -8.29 20.35
N GLU A 105 4.19 -8.88 20.01
CA GLU A 105 4.05 -9.88 18.96
C GLU A 105 3.42 -9.27 17.70
N LEU A 106 3.72 -9.84 16.53
CA LEU A 106 3.10 -9.41 15.28
C LEU A 106 1.68 -9.97 15.19
N THR A 107 0.72 -9.11 14.85
CA THR A 107 -0.71 -9.44 14.73
C THR A 107 -1.26 -8.96 13.39
N SER A 108 -2.58 -9.03 13.18
CA SER A 108 -3.21 -8.42 12.01
C SER A 108 -3.05 -6.90 12.02
N TYR A 109 -2.82 -6.28 10.87
CA TYR A 109 -2.79 -4.81 10.72
C TYR A 109 -4.03 -4.08 11.23
N ASN A 110 -5.17 -4.78 11.39
CA ASN A 110 -6.40 -4.24 11.97
C ASN A 110 -6.34 -4.06 13.49
N HIS A 111 -5.32 -4.58 14.14
CA HIS A 111 -5.07 -4.40 15.57
C HIS A 111 -4.03 -3.29 15.75
N THR A 112 -4.31 -2.38 16.67
CA THR A 112 -3.43 -1.25 17.01
C THR A 112 -3.19 -1.22 18.50
N GLU A 113 -1.96 -0.94 18.90
CA GLU A 113 -1.54 -0.83 20.30
C GLU A 113 -0.92 0.53 20.60
N MET A 114 -1.24 1.12 21.74
CA MET A 114 -0.65 2.39 22.16
C MET A 114 0.75 2.17 22.71
N ILE A 115 1.77 2.67 22.00
CA ILE A 115 3.18 2.45 22.34
C ILE A 115 3.86 3.68 22.96
N TYR A 116 3.23 4.86 22.88
CA TYR A 116 3.77 6.10 23.42
C TYR A 116 2.66 7.06 23.86
N ARG A 117 2.96 7.85 24.91
CA ARG A 117 2.12 8.95 25.39
C ARG A 117 2.97 10.12 25.90
N ASP A 118 2.56 11.34 25.55
CA ASP A 118 3.06 12.61 26.09
C ASP A 118 1.87 13.44 26.56
N ILE A 119 1.69 13.53 27.88
CA ILE A 119 0.52 14.14 28.51
C ILE A 119 0.83 15.61 28.82
N ALA A 120 -0.01 16.50 28.29
CA ALA A 120 0.14 17.93 28.48
C ALA A 120 -0.24 18.36 29.92
N PRO A 121 0.44 19.36 30.50
CA PRO A 121 0.08 19.90 31.81
C PRO A 121 -1.31 20.55 31.81
N PRO A 122 -2.14 20.39 32.86
CA PRO A 122 -3.52 20.86 32.91
C PRO A 122 -3.76 22.37 32.77
N GLN A 123 -2.72 23.20 32.93
CA GLN A 123 -2.82 24.67 33.01
C GLN A 123 -2.20 25.41 31.81
N ALA A 124 -1.71 24.70 30.79
CA ALA A 124 -0.93 25.30 29.73
C ALA A 124 -1.68 25.29 28.38
N HIS A 125 -1.63 26.40 27.65
CA HIS A 125 -2.06 26.52 26.25
C HIS A 125 -1.16 25.68 25.33
N THR A 126 -1.27 24.36 25.45
CA THR A 126 -0.34 23.36 24.89
C THR A 126 -0.91 22.64 23.68
N LYS A 127 -1.99 23.18 23.12
CA LYS A 127 -2.66 22.69 21.93
C LYS A 127 -1.64 22.51 20.80
N CYS A 128 -1.72 21.40 20.06
CA CYS A 128 -0.84 21.19 18.90
C CYS A 128 -1.29 22.10 17.76
N VAL A 129 -0.38 22.90 17.22
CA VAL A 129 -0.65 23.80 16.10
C VAL A 129 -0.06 23.27 14.80
N ALA A 130 1.09 22.60 14.83
CA ALA A 130 1.71 21.98 13.66
C ALA A 130 2.27 20.59 14.01
N PHE A 131 2.20 19.64 13.08
CA PHE A 131 2.70 18.28 13.25
C PHE A 131 3.11 17.69 11.90
N GLU A 132 4.30 17.09 11.84
CA GLU A 132 4.84 16.48 10.62
C GLU A 132 5.66 15.23 10.95
N TRP A 133 5.52 14.18 10.12
CA TRP A 133 6.40 13.01 10.20
C TRP A 133 7.69 13.31 9.44
N LEU A 134 8.83 12.86 9.96
CA LEU A 134 10.11 12.97 9.25
C LEU A 134 10.14 12.00 8.06
N ASN A 135 10.87 12.39 7.01
CA ASN A 135 11.03 11.57 5.83
C ASN A 135 11.89 10.33 6.12
N ILE A 136 11.75 9.32 5.26
CA ILE A 136 12.48 8.06 5.40
C ILE A 136 13.65 8.09 4.43
N GLU A 137 14.84 7.77 4.90
CA GLU A 137 16.04 7.73 4.05
C GLU A 137 16.06 6.49 3.15
N LYS A 138 15.13 6.45 2.19
CA LYS A 138 14.98 5.39 1.20
C LYS A 138 14.63 6.01 -0.17
N PRO A 139 15.32 5.62 -1.25
CA PRO A 139 14.95 6.04 -2.60
C PRO A 139 13.49 5.70 -2.90
N GLN A 140 12.74 6.71 -3.31
CA GLN A 140 11.34 6.56 -3.74
C GLN A 140 11.30 6.48 -5.27
N ILE A 141 10.46 5.58 -5.77
CA ILE A 141 10.19 5.45 -7.20
C ILE A 141 8.93 6.25 -7.49
N VAL A 142 9.00 7.19 -8.43
CA VAL A 142 7.87 8.00 -8.87
C VAL A 142 7.63 7.77 -10.36
N ASN A 143 6.35 7.72 -10.75
CA ASN A 143 5.98 7.61 -12.16
C ASN A 143 6.16 8.96 -12.85
N LYS A 144 6.83 8.95 -14.00
CA LYS A 144 6.74 10.07 -14.95
C LYS A 144 5.32 10.11 -15.53
N PRO A 145 4.83 11.28 -15.97
CA PRO A 145 3.60 11.36 -16.74
C PRO A 145 3.59 10.35 -17.89
N ALA A 146 2.47 9.67 -18.12
CA ALA A 146 2.35 8.77 -19.27
C ALA A 146 2.27 9.61 -20.54
N THR A 147 3.10 9.32 -21.55
CA THR A 147 3.18 10.14 -22.78
C THR A 147 2.62 9.39 -23.98
N LEU A 148 1.77 10.06 -24.78
CA LEU A 148 1.21 9.52 -26.01
C LEU A 148 2.30 9.41 -27.09
N MET A 149 2.55 8.21 -27.60
CA MET A 149 3.50 7.98 -28.71
C MET A 149 2.80 7.87 -30.07
N GLY A 150 1.50 7.60 -30.09
CA GLY A 150 0.70 7.46 -31.31
C GLY A 150 -0.59 6.68 -31.06
N GLU A 151 -1.38 6.48 -32.11
CA GLU A 151 -2.59 5.66 -32.10
C GLU A 151 -2.41 4.43 -32.99
N GLU A 152 -2.61 3.24 -32.43
CA GLU A 152 -2.61 1.98 -33.18
C GLU A 152 -4.03 1.40 -33.18
N ASN A 153 -4.62 1.19 -34.38
CA ASN A 153 -5.97 0.65 -34.54
C ASN A 153 -7.08 1.42 -33.76
N GLY A 154 -6.94 2.74 -33.60
CA GLY A 154 -7.88 3.57 -32.84
C GLY A 154 -7.71 3.51 -31.31
N VAL A 155 -6.69 2.81 -30.83
CA VAL A 155 -6.31 2.75 -29.40
C VAL A 155 -5.03 3.57 -29.20
N ALA A 156 -5.06 4.50 -28.26
CA ALA A 156 -3.91 5.31 -27.90
C ALA A 156 -2.80 4.45 -27.25
N ASN A 157 -1.56 4.62 -27.74
CA ASN A 157 -0.39 3.94 -27.22
C ASN A 157 0.42 4.89 -26.32
N TYR A 158 0.28 4.73 -25.01
CA TYR A 158 1.05 5.47 -24.02
C TYR A 158 2.31 4.73 -23.61
N VAL A 159 3.37 5.49 -23.35
CA VAL A 159 4.62 5.00 -22.76
C VAL A 159 4.73 5.50 -21.32
N TYR A 160 5.20 4.61 -20.46
CA TYR A 160 5.35 4.84 -19.04
C TYR A 160 6.83 4.82 -18.68
N GLY A 161 7.22 5.71 -17.76
CA GLY A 161 8.57 5.79 -17.24
C GLY A 161 8.55 6.01 -15.74
N VAL A 162 9.65 5.67 -15.08
CA VAL A 162 9.85 5.93 -13.66
C VAL A 162 11.12 6.72 -13.43
N THR A 163 11.14 7.50 -12.36
CA THR A 163 12.34 8.13 -11.81
C THR A 163 12.55 7.64 -10.38
N GLN A 164 13.82 7.56 -9.98
CA GLN A 164 14.17 7.35 -8.58
C GLN A 164 14.69 8.67 -8.03
N HIS A 165 14.17 9.07 -6.88
CA HIS A 165 14.66 10.24 -6.17
C HIS A 165 14.82 9.92 -4.69
N HIS A 166 15.74 10.61 -4.04
CA HIS A 166 15.84 10.57 -2.58
C HIS A 166 14.88 11.60 -2.02
N PRO A 167 13.99 11.23 -1.09
CA PRO A 167 13.04 12.17 -0.52
C PRO A 167 13.82 13.37 0.04
N PRO A 168 13.46 14.60 -0.35
CA PRO A 168 14.07 15.80 0.19
C PRO A 168 13.73 15.92 1.67
N GLY A 169 14.48 16.71 2.42
CA GLY A 169 14.18 16.96 3.81
C GLY A 169 14.85 16.02 4.82
N THR A 170 14.55 16.27 6.09
CA THR A 170 15.19 15.62 7.24
C THR A 170 14.64 14.22 7.45
N SER A 171 15.51 13.26 7.72
CA SER A 171 15.16 11.87 7.96
C SER A 171 15.83 11.31 9.20
N HIS A 172 15.23 10.26 9.77
CA HIS A 172 15.90 9.45 10.78
C HIS A 172 17.08 8.67 10.16
N PRO A 173 18.26 8.60 10.80
CA PRO A 173 19.46 7.98 10.21
C PRO A 173 19.32 6.47 9.99
N ILE A 174 18.53 5.79 10.82
CA ILE A 174 18.18 4.37 10.65
C ILE A 174 16.89 4.29 9.80
N PRO A 175 16.93 3.75 8.55
CA PRO A 175 15.80 3.81 7.62
C PRO A 175 14.54 3.04 8.05
N THR A 176 14.66 2.10 9.00
CA THR A 176 13.53 1.31 9.52
C THR A 176 12.84 1.96 10.71
N LYS A 177 13.33 3.11 11.19
CA LYS A 177 12.84 3.83 12.36
C LYS A 177 12.08 5.08 11.95
N GLN A 178 11.17 5.49 12.83
CA GLN A 178 10.29 6.63 12.66
C GLN A 178 10.69 7.77 13.61
N ALA A 179 10.41 8.99 13.17
CA ALA A 179 10.48 10.17 13.99
C ALA A 179 9.47 11.21 13.48
N CYS A 180 8.99 12.08 14.36
CA CYS A 180 8.07 13.17 14.02
C CYS A 180 8.36 14.41 14.86
N VAL A 181 7.86 15.54 14.38
CA VAL A 181 8.03 16.84 15.01
C VAL A 181 6.69 17.52 15.20
N ALA A 182 6.56 18.29 16.28
CA ALA A 182 5.34 19.01 16.61
C ALA A 182 5.64 20.38 17.20
N VAL A 183 4.77 21.35 16.92
CA VAL A 183 4.77 22.68 17.54
C VAL A 183 3.50 22.83 18.34
N ARG A 184 3.63 23.28 19.59
CA ARG A 184 2.53 23.62 20.49
C ARG A 184 2.26 25.12 20.48
N GLN A 185 1.07 25.52 20.90
CA GLN A 185 0.61 26.91 20.93
C GLN A 185 1.47 27.82 21.84
N ASP A 186 2.13 27.27 22.85
CA ASP A 186 3.05 27.96 23.76
C ASP A 186 4.48 28.14 23.19
N GLY A 187 4.73 27.69 21.96
CA GLY A 187 6.03 27.78 21.29
C GLY A 187 6.93 26.58 21.51
N LEU A 188 6.49 25.54 22.23
CA LEU A 188 7.30 24.35 22.43
C LEU A 188 7.36 23.50 21.15
N PHE A 189 8.54 23.44 20.53
CA PHE A 189 8.87 22.50 19.48
C PHE A 189 9.34 21.19 20.10
N SER A 190 8.76 20.05 19.69
CA SER A 190 9.12 18.73 20.19
C SER A 190 9.49 17.79 19.05
N LEU A 191 10.63 17.12 19.16
CA LEU A 191 11.05 15.99 18.34
C LEU A 191 10.75 14.69 19.09
N TYR A 192 9.97 13.80 18.49
CA TYR A 192 9.75 12.44 18.95
C TYR A 192 10.46 11.47 18.02
N TYR A 193 11.30 10.58 18.54
CA TYR A 193 12.11 9.68 17.71
C TYR A 193 12.29 8.30 18.34
N GLN A 194 12.44 7.27 17.52
CA GLN A 194 12.76 5.92 17.98
C GLN A 194 14.28 5.74 18.19
N GLY A 195 14.65 4.89 19.16
CA GLY A 195 16.05 4.53 19.40
C GLY A 195 16.62 3.54 18.37
N GLU A 196 17.84 3.06 18.61
CA GLU A 196 18.53 2.07 17.75
C GLU A 196 17.75 0.75 17.60
N HIS A 197 17.10 0.30 18.67
CA HIS A 197 16.34 -0.94 18.78
C HIS A 197 15.01 -0.68 19.50
N LYS A 198 14.08 -1.66 19.45
CA LYS A 198 12.69 -1.53 19.96
C LYS A 198 11.87 -0.47 19.20
N VAL A 199 10.59 -0.36 19.56
CA VAL A 199 9.61 0.57 18.93
C VAL A 199 9.32 1.79 19.82
N GLU A 200 10.00 1.91 20.96
CA GLU A 200 9.80 2.98 21.94
C GLU A 200 10.24 4.35 21.38
N TYR A 201 9.50 5.39 21.74
CA TYR A 201 9.79 6.78 21.36
C TYR A 201 10.40 7.57 22.52
N HIS A 202 11.35 8.42 22.18
CA HIS A 202 11.99 9.41 23.05
C HIS A 202 11.57 10.82 22.62
N LYS A 203 11.58 11.78 23.55
CA LYS A 203 11.20 13.18 23.32
C LYS A 203 12.36 14.11 23.59
N LEU A 204 12.59 15.04 22.67
CA LEU A 204 13.43 16.23 22.84
C LEU A 204 12.57 17.47 22.58
N ALA A 205 12.82 18.55 23.29
CA ALA A 205 12.03 19.77 23.14
C ALA A 205 12.92 21.01 23.11
N TYR A 206 12.46 22.04 22.39
CA TYR A 206 13.11 23.33 22.21
C TYR A 206 12.06 24.44 22.23
N ASN A 207 12.35 25.57 22.87
CA ASN A 207 11.42 26.71 22.94
C ASN A 207 11.65 27.66 21.75
N LEU A 208 10.64 27.85 20.90
CA LEU A 208 10.69 28.75 19.74
C LEU A 208 10.36 30.21 20.07
N ALA A 209 9.97 30.52 21.30
CA ALA A 209 9.70 31.90 21.71
C ALA A 209 10.87 32.84 21.33
N PRO A 210 10.62 33.97 20.62
CA PRO A 210 11.67 34.89 20.18
C PRO A 210 12.53 35.47 21.32
N ASP A 211 11.94 35.63 22.50
CA ASP A 211 12.59 36.12 23.72
C ASP A 211 13.19 35.01 24.60
N GLY A 212 13.10 33.74 24.14
CA GLY A 212 13.57 32.55 24.84
C GLY A 212 12.77 32.17 26.08
N ARG A 213 11.71 32.90 26.44
CA ARG A 213 10.90 32.65 27.64
C ARG A 213 9.76 31.70 27.31
N GLU A 214 9.55 30.68 28.15
CA GLU A 214 8.45 29.72 27.94
C GLU A 214 7.09 30.43 28.04
N GLY A 215 6.20 30.18 27.05
CA GLY A 215 4.86 30.73 27.02
C GLY A 215 4.76 32.23 26.72
N SER A 216 5.83 32.88 26.22
CA SER A 216 5.82 34.28 25.83
C SER A 216 5.14 34.52 24.48
N CYS A 217 5.11 33.53 23.58
CA CYS A 217 4.36 33.56 22.34
C CYS A 217 3.00 32.85 22.46
N THR A 218 2.13 33.08 21.50
CA THR A 218 0.89 32.30 21.33
C THR A 218 0.68 32.03 19.85
N PHE A 219 1.24 30.92 19.40
CA PHE A 219 1.08 30.47 18.02
C PHE A 219 -0.35 30.00 17.81
N THR A 220 -1.07 30.64 16.89
CA THR A 220 -2.45 30.23 16.54
C THR A 220 -2.52 29.50 15.21
N LYS A 221 -1.52 29.69 14.35
CA LYS A 221 -1.35 29.01 13.06
C LYS A 221 0.12 28.68 12.90
N ALA A 222 0.44 27.48 12.48
CA ALA A 222 1.80 27.10 12.15
C ALA A 222 1.81 25.92 11.17
N ALA A 223 2.85 25.85 10.36
CA ALA A 223 3.14 24.70 9.52
C ALA A 223 4.63 24.34 9.58
N ILE A 224 4.91 23.06 9.30
CA ILE A 224 6.24 22.48 9.31
C ILE A 224 6.49 21.93 7.91
N GLY A 225 7.64 22.25 7.34
CA GLY A 225 8.12 21.67 6.08
C GLY A 225 9.61 21.44 6.14
N PHE A 226 10.18 20.93 5.05
CA PHE A 226 11.60 20.65 4.96
C PHE A 226 12.19 21.38 3.75
N ASN A 227 13.40 21.93 3.89
CA ASN A 227 14.10 22.55 2.77
C ASN A 227 15.00 21.54 2.03
N SER A 228 15.60 21.97 0.92
CA SER A 228 16.55 21.18 0.11
C SER A 228 17.78 20.72 0.91
N ASP A 229 18.18 21.49 1.93
CA ASP A 229 19.34 21.20 2.79
C ASP A 229 19.04 20.22 3.93
N LYS A 230 17.88 19.55 3.90
CA LYS A 230 17.43 18.63 4.95
C LYS A 230 17.32 19.28 6.33
N LYS A 231 17.02 20.58 6.39
CA LYS A 231 16.63 21.30 7.61
C LYS A 231 15.11 21.40 7.70
N ILE A 232 14.62 21.50 8.93
CA ILE A 232 13.20 21.69 9.23
C ILE A 232 12.92 23.18 9.21
N VAL A 233 11.87 23.59 8.53
CA VAL A 233 11.39 24.97 8.51
C VAL A 233 10.04 25.01 9.21
N VAL A 234 9.90 25.94 10.15
CA VAL A 234 8.66 26.21 10.87
C VAL A 234 8.23 27.63 10.59
N VAL A 235 7.04 27.83 10.07
CA VAL A 235 6.43 29.15 9.94
C VAL A 235 5.25 29.22 10.89
N ALA A 236 5.23 30.20 11.78
CA ALA A 236 4.20 30.35 12.80
C ALA A 236 3.70 31.79 12.89
N TYR A 237 2.39 31.97 13.02
CA TYR A 237 1.78 33.25 13.32
C TYR A 237 1.57 33.39 14.84
N ASP A 238 2.26 34.36 15.43
CA ASP A 238 2.13 34.73 16.84
C ASP A 238 1.05 35.81 17.01
N ALA A 239 -0.06 35.42 17.64
CA ALA A 239 -1.18 36.31 17.88
C ALA A 239 -0.89 37.44 18.89
N ARG A 240 0.19 37.34 19.67
CA ARG A 240 0.58 38.39 20.63
C ARG A 240 1.36 39.52 19.98
N SER A 241 2.33 39.18 19.13
CA SER A 241 3.17 40.15 18.42
C SER A 241 2.61 40.58 17.07
N ASP A 242 1.60 39.85 16.56
CA ASP A 242 1.03 40.03 15.21
C ASP A 242 2.09 39.86 14.10
N LEU A 243 2.96 38.88 14.28
CA LEU A 243 4.05 38.55 13.37
C LEU A 243 3.93 37.12 12.86
N VAL A 244 4.29 36.93 11.60
CA VAL A 244 4.63 35.64 11.00
C VAL A 244 6.13 35.45 11.13
N LEU A 245 6.52 34.41 11.86
CA LEU A 245 7.89 34.11 12.24
C LEU A 245 8.33 32.83 11.54
N THR A 246 9.50 32.87 10.90
CA THR A 246 10.08 31.72 10.18
C THR A 246 11.34 31.25 10.89
N TYR A 247 11.35 29.99 11.31
CA TYR A 247 12.45 29.32 11.99
C TYR A 247 13.06 28.25 11.10
N VAL A 248 14.38 28.07 11.21
CA VAL A 248 15.11 26.95 10.61
C VAL A 248 15.74 26.13 11.74
N ILE A 249 15.40 24.84 11.79
CA ILE A 249 15.79 23.92 12.85
C ILE A 249 16.63 22.79 12.23
N SER A 250 17.74 22.44 12.89
CA SER A 250 18.60 21.31 12.53
C SER A 250 18.62 20.28 13.65
N ILE A 251 18.63 18.99 13.26
CA ILE A 251 18.73 17.86 14.20
C ILE A 251 20.15 17.30 14.12
N ASP A 252 20.83 17.24 15.25
CA ASP A 252 22.01 16.39 15.40
C ASP A 252 21.58 15.05 16.02
N TRP A 253 21.71 13.98 15.24
CA TRP A 253 21.28 12.64 15.64
C TRP A 253 22.27 11.91 16.57
N GLY A 254 23.45 12.48 16.83
CA GLY A 254 24.45 11.91 17.73
C GLY A 254 24.81 10.46 17.38
N PHE A 255 24.76 9.57 18.39
CA PHE A 255 25.18 8.17 18.25
C PHE A 255 24.34 7.34 17.25
N LEU A 256 23.13 7.78 16.91
CA LEU A 256 22.25 7.06 15.98
C LEU A 256 22.80 7.05 14.55
N VAL A 257 23.63 8.04 14.17
CA VAL A 257 24.30 8.08 12.86
C VAL A 257 25.31 6.94 12.73
N GLU A 258 26.16 6.76 13.74
CA GLU A 258 27.14 5.69 13.75
C GLU A 258 26.46 4.31 13.86
N SER A 259 25.43 4.20 14.69
CA SER A 259 24.63 2.98 14.83
C SER A 259 24.02 2.57 13.48
N ALA A 260 23.44 3.52 12.73
CA ALA A 260 22.88 3.27 11.41
C ALA A 260 23.92 2.71 10.41
N GLN A 261 25.16 3.22 10.44
CA GLN A 261 26.22 2.73 9.56
C GLN A 261 26.62 1.29 9.89
N ARG A 262 26.75 0.98 11.19
CA ARG A 262 27.13 -0.37 11.66
C ARG A 262 25.99 -1.38 11.50
N GLN A 263 24.73 -0.96 11.63
CA GLN A 263 23.58 -1.84 11.41
C GLN A 263 23.39 -2.28 9.96
N ARG A 264 24.00 -1.59 8.99
CA ARG A 264 24.03 -2.04 7.59
C ARG A 264 24.83 -3.34 7.42
N SER A 265 25.85 -3.58 8.25
CA SER A 265 26.65 -4.82 8.23
C SER A 265 26.18 -5.84 9.26
N ASP A 266 25.79 -5.39 10.46
CA ASP A 266 25.22 -6.24 11.52
C ASP A 266 23.90 -5.65 12.05
N PRO A 267 22.74 -6.14 11.58
CA PRO A 267 21.42 -5.63 12.01
C PRO A 267 21.14 -5.69 13.52
N HIS A 268 21.91 -6.45 14.31
CA HIS A 268 21.74 -6.57 15.76
C HIS A 268 22.77 -5.75 16.55
N TYR A 269 23.54 -4.90 15.88
CA TYR A 269 24.55 -4.07 16.52
C TYR A 269 23.93 -3.08 17.53
N HIS A 270 24.47 -3.04 18.74
CA HIS A 270 24.11 -2.09 19.80
C HIS A 270 25.29 -1.16 20.10
N THR A 271 25.05 0.15 20.14
CA THR A 271 26.08 1.12 20.49
C THR A 271 26.42 1.03 22.00
N PRO A 272 27.70 0.86 22.39
CA PRO A 272 28.11 0.83 23.79
C PRO A 272 27.67 2.08 24.56
N LYS A 273 27.21 1.92 25.80
CA LYS A 273 26.64 3.02 26.62
C LYS A 273 27.57 4.23 26.74
N ASP A 274 28.88 4.00 26.87
CA ASP A 274 29.87 5.06 27.04
C ASP A 274 30.08 5.90 25.76
N SER A 275 29.59 5.43 24.61
CA SER A 275 29.67 6.10 23.31
C SER A 275 28.33 6.71 22.85
N GLN A 276 27.29 6.65 23.68
CA GLN A 276 25.96 7.17 23.34
C GLN A 276 25.86 8.69 23.59
N ILE A 277 26.37 9.49 22.64
CA ILE A 277 26.12 10.94 22.61
C ILE A 277 24.67 11.18 22.17
N PRO A 278 23.78 11.73 23.03
CA PRO A 278 22.36 11.82 22.73
C PRO A 278 22.06 12.83 21.60
N PRO A 279 20.95 12.67 20.88
CA PRO A 279 20.54 13.65 19.87
C PRO A 279 20.26 15.04 20.47
N SER A 280 20.45 16.08 19.67
CA SER A 280 20.23 17.49 20.07
C SER A 280 19.58 18.31 18.96
N LEU A 281 19.02 19.48 19.33
CA LEU A 281 18.32 20.40 18.43
C LEU A 281 19.02 21.76 18.42
N SER A 282 19.16 22.36 17.24
CA SER A 282 19.56 23.76 17.07
C SER A 282 18.51 24.49 16.24
N CYS A 283 18.22 25.75 16.60
CA CYS A 283 17.17 26.54 15.98
C CYS A 283 17.63 27.98 15.77
N ALA A 284 17.31 28.55 14.61
CA ALA A 284 17.53 29.96 14.27
C ALA A 284 16.21 30.58 13.78
N LEU A 285 15.86 31.76 14.31
CA LEU A 285 14.82 32.61 13.73
C LEU A 285 15.43 33.36 12.54
N VAL A 286 14.91 33.14 11.34
CA VAL A 286 15.53 33.62 10.10
C VAL A 286 14.76 34.74 9.42
N HIS A 287 13.45 34.85 9.65
CA HIS A 287 12.63 35.89 9.05
C HIS A 287 11.44 36.26 9.92
N GLU A 288 11.05 37.53 9.87
CA GLU A 288 9.87 38.09 10.53
C GLU A 288 9.14 38.99 9.54
N MET A 289 7.82 38.82 9.41
CA MET A 289 6.97 39.70 8.62
C MET A 289 5.61 39.90 9.28
N ARG A 290 4.87 40.93 8.88
CA ARG A 290 3.47 41.10 9.27
C ARG A 290 2.56 40.42 8.24
N PRO A 291 1.41 39.86 8.68
CA PRO A 291 0.35 39.47 7.75
C PRO A 291 -0.15 40.64 6.90
N GLU A 292 -0.83 40.34 5.81
CA GLU A 292 -1.52 41.35 5.00
C GLU A 292 -2.54 42.13 5.86
N PRO A 293 -2.75 43.43 5.59
CA PRO A 293 -3.68 44.26 6.35
C PRO A 293 -5.11 43.69 6.32
N THR A 294 -5.80 43.75 7.46
CA THR A 294 -7.17 43.25 7.61
C THR A 294 -8.19 43.95 6.69
N ALA A 295 -7.86 45.15 6.20
CA ALA A 295 -8.64 45.87 5.21
C ALA A 295 -7.69 46.39 4.13
N SER A 296 -7.94 46.02 2.88
CA SER A 296 -7.23 46.51 1.71
C SER A 296 -8.21 47.13 0.71
N CYS A 297 -7.78 48.17 0.01
CA CYS A 297 -8.55 48.74 -1.09
C CYS A 297 -8.10 48.04 -2.37
N ASP A 298 -9.00 47.31 -3.02
CA ASP A 298 -8.71 46.70 -4.31
C ASP A 298 -8.76 47.78 -5.41
N PHE A 299 -7.61 48.03 -6.02
CA PHE A 299 -7.46 48.90 -7.19
C PHE A 299 -7.27 48.05 -8.45
N GLY A 300 -8.13 47.07 -8.69
CA GLY A 300 -8.04 46.21 -9.89
C GLY A 300 -7.82 47.05 -11.16
N GLU A 301 -6.84 46.63 -11.98
CA GLU A 301 -6.36 47.38 -13.16
C GLU A 301 -7.46 47.72 -14.18
N GLU A 302 -8.58 46.99 -14.16
CA GLU A 302 -9.75 47.24 -15.04
C GLU A 302 -10.86 48.12 -14.41
N LYS A 303 -10.78 48.46 -13.12
CA LYS A 303 -11.82 49.25 -12.40
C LYS A 303 -11.46 50.73 -12.27
N ALA A 304 -10.79 51.33 -13.26
CA ALA A 304 -10.29 52.71 -13.25
C ALA A 304 -11.36 53.83 -13.06
N PHE A 305 -12.65 53.50 -12.94
CA PHE A 305 -13.75 54.46 -12.68
C PHE A 305 -14.74 54.04 -11.57
N GLY A 306 -14.42 53.03 -10.75
CA GLY A 306 -15.27 52.57 -9.64
C GLY A 306 -14.86 53.14 -8.27
N LYS A 307 -15.80 53.22 -7.31
CA LYS A 307 -15.47 53.46 -5.89
C LYS A 307 -14.56 52.31 -5.40
N PRO A 308 -13.50 52.60 -4.62
CA PRO A 308 -12.66 51.55 -4.05
C PRO A 308 -13.51 50.61 -3.20
N GLU A 309 -13.51 49.32 -3.55
CA GLU A 309 -14.12 48.28 -2.72
C GLU A 309 -13.14 47.95 -1.60
N VAL A 310 -13.58 48.14 -0.36
CA VAL A 310 -12.81 47.75 0.83
C VAL A 310 -12.99 46.25 0.99
N VAL A 311 -11.95 45.46 0.74
CA VAL A 311 -11.96 44.02 0.97
C VAL A 311 -11.52 43.77 2.41
N GLN A 312 -12.35 43.08 3.18
CA GLN A 312 -11.95 42.60 4.50
C GLN A 312 -11.26 41.26 4.36
N GLN A 313 -10.04 41.14 4.87
CA GLN A 313 -9.22 39.94 4.79
C GLN A 313 -8.82 39.45 6.18
N THR A 314 -8.90 38.14 6.40
CA THR A 314 -8.48 37.53 7.67
C THR A 314 -7.56 36.34 7.40
N LEU A 315 -6.39 36.32 8.06
CA LEU A 315 -5.45 35.21 7.95
C LEU A 315 -6.12 33.91 8.39
N LYS A 316 -6.24 32.96 7.45
CA LYS A 316 -6.94 31.69 7.62
C LYS A 316 -6.01 30.54 7.94
N SER A 317 -4.95 30.34 7.16
CA SER A 317 -3.99 29.24 7.34
C SER A 317 -2.59 29.59 6.84
N ILE A 318 -1.61 28.84 7.32
CA ILE A 318 -0.23 28.81 6.84
C ILE A 318 0.06 27.35 6.54
N GLU A 319 0.46 27.03 5.31
CA GLU A 319 0.82 25.68 4.87
C GLU A 319 2.23 25.69 4.28
N LEU A 320 2.98 24.61 4.52
CA LEU A 320 4.33 24.44 3.99
C LEU A 320 4.36 23.20 3.11
N PHE A 321 4.83 23.35 1.87
CA PHE A 321 5.00 22.25 0.94
C PHE A 321 6.48 22.07 0.66
N SER A 322 7.03 20.95 1.13
CA SER A 322 8.44 20.62 0.94
C SER A 322 8.75 20.46 -0.56
N PRO A 323 10.04 20.51 -0.95
CA PRO A 323 10.43 20.11 -2.28
C PRO A 323 9.87 18.73 -2.62
N TYR A 324 9.57 18.48 -3.88
CA TYR A 324 9.14 17.16 -4.37
C TYR A 324 10.12 16.64 -5.42
N PHE A 325 9.78 15.52 -6.06
CA PHE A 325 10.68 14.77 -6.95
C PHE A 325 11.17 15.53 -8.21
N GLN A 326 10.64 16.72 -8.48
CA GLN A 326 11.00 17.54 -9.64
C GLN A 326 12.30 18.31 -9.41
N GLN A 327 13.15 18.35 -10.43
CA GLN A 327 14.41 19.10 -10.38
C GLN A 327 14.13 20.60 -10.27
N GLY A 328 14.76 21.25 -9.28
CA GLY A 328 14.56 22.68 -8.99
C GLY A 328 13.36 23.00 -8.11
N SER A 329 12.62 21.99 -7.62
CA SER A 329 11.59 22.20 -6.60
C SER A 329 12.21 22.70 -5.29
N ASN A 330 11.60 23.73 -4.70
CA ASN A 330 12.02 24.36 -3.45
C ASN A 330 10.88 24.28 -2.42
N LEU A 331 11.19 24.62 -1.16
CA LEU A 331 10.18 24.76 -0.12
C LEU A 331 9.25 25.94 -0.46
N GLU A 332 7.96 25.67 -0.50
CA GLU A 332 6.90 26.65 -0.77
C GLU A 332 6.12 26.90 0.52
N ILE A 333 5.87 28.17 0.82
CA ILE A 333 5.09 28.63 1.97
C ILE A 333 3.84 29.30 1.43
N LEU A 334 2.68 28.76 1.76
CA LEU A 334 1.39 29.29 1.34
C LEU A 334 0.70 29.96 2.53
N ILE A 335 0.47 31.27 2.41
CA ILE A 335 -0.28 32.05 3.40
C ILE A 335 -1.65 32.37 2.81
N THR A 336 -2.70 31.87 3.47
CA THR A 336 -4.07 31.91 2.95
C THR A 336 -4.93 32.86 3.75
N TYR A 337 -5.72 33.69 3.07
CA TYR A 337 -6.64 34.66 3.65
C TYR A 337 -8.07 34.37 3.18
N GLU A 338 -9.00 34.42 4.13
CA GLU A 338 -10.43 34.53 3.80
C GLU A 338 -10.75 35.98 3.48
N CYS A 339 -11.38 36.20 2.33
CA CYS A 339 -11.73 37.52 1.84
C CYS A 339 -13.26 37.68 1.77
N MET A 340 -13.76 38.79 2.30
CA MET A 340 -15.17 39.16 2.25
C MET A 340 -15.32 40.53 1.59
N ASN A 341 -16.10 40.57 0.51
CA ASN A 341 -16.50 41.83 -0.12
C ASN A 341 -17.75 42.39 0.56
N PRO A 342 -17.80 43.69 0.87
CA PRO A 342 -18.92 44.30 1.58
C PRO A 342 -20.21 44.37 0.75
N VAL A 343 -20.14 44.16 -0.58
CA VAL A 343 -21.28 44.29 -1.51
C VAL A 343 -21.75 42.90 -1.96
N GLY A 344 -22.45 42.17 -1.08
CA GLY A 344 -23.27 41.00 -1.39
C GLY A 344 -22.61 39.85 -2.17
N SER A 345 -21.29 39.86 -2.33
CA SER A 345 -20.55 38.81 -3.04
C SER A 345 -20.31 37.64 -2.11
N GLN A 346 -20.21 36.44 -2.68
CA GLN A 346 -19.84 35.27 -1.89
C GLN A 346 -18.40 35.43 -1.35
N PRO A 347 -18.12 34.92 -0.15
CA PRO A 347 -16.77 34.94 0.40
C PRO A 347 -15.84 34.06 -0.46
N TYR A 348 -14.61 34.51 -0.63
CA TYR A 348 -13.62 33.89 -1.50
C TYR A 348 -12.28 33.75 -0.75
N THR A 349 -11.32 33.03 -1.34
CA THR A 349 -10.01 32.78 -0.73
C THR A 349 -8.90 33.38 -1.58
N SER A 350 -7.97 34.09 -0.95
CA SER A 350 -6.72 34.52 -1.59
C SER A 350 -5.54 33.79 -0.96
N ALA A 351 -4.68 33.16 -1.77
CA ALA A 351 -3.53 32.42 -1.30
C ALA A 351 -2.23 32.95 -1.93
N TYR A 352 -1.28 33.33 -1.07
CA TYR A 352 0.00 33.91 -1.46
C TYR A 352 1.13 32.89 -1.28
N ARG A 353 1.87 32.62 -2.36
CA ARG A 353 2.95 31.65 -2.41
C ARG A 353 4.29 32.36 -2.22
N TYR A 354 5.04 31.98 -1.20
CA TYR A 354 6.37 32.48 -0.89
C TYR A 354 7.41 31.36 -0.98
N ASN A 355 8.65 31.71 -1.33
CA ASN A 355 9.81 30.84 -1.19
C ASN A 355 10.78 31.42 -0.16
N LEU A 356 11.56 30.54 0.47
CA LEU A 356 12.67 30.93 1.34
C LEU A 356 13.95 31.02 0.51
N GLU A 357 14.44 32.23 0.28
CA GLU A 357 15.63 32.50 -0.54
C GLU A 357 16.71 33.19 0.28
N ASN A 358 17.97 33.08 -0.14
CA ASN A 358 19.07 33.82 0.45
C ASN A 358 18.98 35.29 -0.01
N ALA A 359 18.97 36.23 0.93
CA ALA A 359 18.85 37.66 0.66
C ALA A 359 19.99 38.20 -0.21
N MET A 360 21.15 37.53 -0.23
CA MET A 360 22.30 37.90 -1.06
C MET A 360 22.08 37.56 -2.54
N ASP A 361 21.34 36.49 -2.87
CA ASP A 361 21.14 36.04 -4.26
C ASP A 361 20.33 37.06 -5.09
N SER A 362 19.51 37.89 -4.45
CA SER A 362 18.73 38.94 -5.13
C SER A 362 19.47 40.27 -5.28
N VAL A 363 20.63 40.44 -4.64
CA VAL A 363 21.46 41.67 -4.66
C VAL A 363 22.74 41.46 -5.49
N GLY A 364 23.00 40.22 -5.90
CA GLY A 364 24.28 39.68 -6.36
C GLY A 364 24.89 40.18 -7.67
N ASP A 365 24.26 41.09 -8.43
CA ASP A 365 24.88 41.64 -9.64
C ASP A 365 25.30 43.11 -9.53
N LEU A 366 24.75 43.88 -8.59
CA LEU A 366 24.97 45.34 -8.53
C LEU A 366 25.98 45.79 -7.47
N PHE A 367 26.25 44.95 -6.45
CA PHE A 367 27.14 45.29 -5.33
C PHE A 367 28.42 44.47 -5.26
N ASP A 368 28.48 43.32 -5.95
CA ASP A 368 29.71 42.49 -6.04
C ASP A 368 30.85 43.23 -6.74
N SER A 369 30.57 44.25 -7.56
CA SER A 369 31.59 45.11 -8.15
C SER A 369 32.17 46.17 -7.20
N MET A 370 31.68 46.26 -5.96
CA MET A 370 32.04 47.31 -4.99
C MET A 370 32.71 46.76 -3.71
N GLY A 371 32.79 45.43 -3.55
CA GLY A 371 33.38 44.75 -2.39
C GLY A 371 34.79 44.22 -2.64
N ASP A 372 35.68 44.42 -1.66
CA ASP A 372 37.09 43.99 -1.67
C ASP A 372 37.21 42.45 -1.77
N ALA A 373 38.00 41.97 -2.73
CA ALA A 373 38.09 40.56 -3.16
C ALA A 373 38.76 39.58 -2.17
N ASN A 374 38.91 39.94 -0.89
CA ASN A 374 39.69 39.16 0.09
C ASN A 374 38.91 38.71 1.34
N ALA A 375 37.58 38.79 1.37
CA ALA A 375 36.76 38.23 2.46
C ALA A 375 36.24 36.81 2.11
N GLY A 376 37.15 35.87 1.89
CA GLY A 376 36.82 34.46 1.76
C GLY A 376 36.77 33.77 3.11
N ASP A 377 35.67 33.93 3.86
CA ASP A 377 35.21 32.91 4.83
C ASP A 377 33.77 33.20 5.33
N SER A 378 32.93 32.17 5.20
CA SER A 378 31.59 31.97 5.81
C SER A 378 30.78 33.18 6.31
N ARG A 379 30.09 33.88 5.42
CA ARG A 379 28.86 34.60 5.79
C ARG A 379 27.67 33.69 5.50
N GLU A 380 27.08 33.08 6.53
CA GLU A 380 25.73 32.51 6.41
C GLU A 380 24.80 33.63 5.94
N GLY A 381 24.25 33.49 4.74
CA GLY A 381 23.38 34.50 4.15
C GLY A 381 22.09 34.64 4.95
N LEU A 382 21.62 35.88 5.12
CA LEU A 382 20.31 36.17 5.71
C LEU A 382 19.23 35.55 4.81
N LEU A 383 18.43 34.61 5.32
CA LEU A 383 17.30 34.07 4.57
C LEU A 383 16.11 35.04 4.63
N ARG A 384 15.34 35.14 3.55
CA ARG A 384 14.12 35.97 3.50
C ARG A 384 13.00 35.27 2.75
N LEU A 385 11.75 35.59 3.08
CA LEU A 385 10.60 35.17 2.29
C LEU A 385 10.44 36.09 1.08
N VAL A 386 10.36 35.48 -0.10
CA VAL A 386 10.15 36.17 -1.38
C VAL A 386 8.82 35.70 -1.98
N LEU A 387 7.92 36.65 -2.27
CA LEU A 387 6.64 36.37 -2.91
C LEU A 387 6.86 35.90 -4.35
N GLN A 388 6.36 34.71 -4.68
CA GLN A 388 6.46 34.11 -6.01
C GLN A 388 5.19 34.33 -6.85
N GLY A 389 4.03 34.34 -6.20
CA GLY A 389 2.76 34.52 -6.88
C GLY A 389 1.57 34.50 -5.92
N HIS A 390 0.38 34.74 -6.47
CA HIS A 390 -0.87 34.64 -5.74
C HIS A 390 -1.93 33.93 -6.61
N ILE A 391 -2.88 33.27 -5.96
CA ILE A 391 -4.07 32.72 -6.61
C ILE A 391 -5.32 33.15 -5.84
N SER A 392 -6.33 33.60 -6.59
CA SER A 392 -7.64 33.98 -6.05
C SER A 392 -8.64 32.88 -6.41
N LEU A 393 -9.15 32.19 -5.39
CA LEU A 393 -10.12 31.10 -5.53
C LEU A 393 -11.51 31.63 -5.22
N SER A 394 -12.48 31.29 -6.06
CA SER A 394 -13.85 31.84 -6.01
C SER A 394 -14.66 31.47 -4.76
N LYS A 395 -14.18 30.51 -3.96
CA LYS A 395 -14.86 29.93 -2.80
C LYS A 395 -13.98 29.93 -1.55
N GLN A 396 -14.59 29.70 -0.39
CA GLN A 396 -13.87 29.53 0.88
C GLN A 396 -13.23 28.16 1.00
N VAL A 397 -11.92 28.13 1.16
CA VAL A 397 -11.12 26.92 1.38
C VAL A 397 -11.24 26.46 2.83
N GLN A 398 -11.62 25.20 3.02
CA GLN A 398 -11.64 24.53 4.31
C GLN A 398 -10.27 23.92 4.64
N GLN A 399 -9.66 23.25 3.66
CA GLN A 399 -8.42 22.50 3.83
C GLN A 399 -7.63 22.44 2.50
N ILE A 400 -6.31 22.37 2.61
CA ILE A 400 -5.41 22.14 1.47
C ILE A 400 -4.64 20.85 1.72
N GLU A 401 -4.65 19.94 0.76
CA GLU A 401 -3.92 18.66 0.84
C GLU A 401 -3.00 18.50 -0.38
N THR A 402 -1.94 17.72 -0.25
CA THR A 402 -1.07 17.34 -1.37
C THR A 402 -1.47 15.98 -1.94
N ALA A 403 -1.36 15.80 -3.25
CA ALA A 403 -1.63 14.52 -3.91
C ALA A 403 -0.62 14.17 -5.02
N ILE A 404 -0.62 12.90 -5.44
CA ILE A 404 0.23 12.33 -6.50
C ILE A 404 1.72 12.65 -6.32
N SER A 405 2.32 12.11 -5.25
CA SER A 405 3.72 12.40 -4.88
C SER A 405 3.98 13.91 -4.71
N GLU A 406 3.00 14.60 -4.14
CA GLU A 406 2.99 16.04 -3.87
C GLU A 406 3.07 16.94 -5.12
N SER A 407 2.77 16.47 -6.32
CA SER A 407 2.76 17.32 -7.53
C SER A 407 1.52 18.20 -7.65
N LEU A 408 0.42 17.80 -7.02
CA LEU A 408 -0.85 18.52 -7.02
C LEU A 408 -1.21 19.01 -5.62
N LEU A 409 -1.81 20.21 -5.54
CA LEU A 409 -2.51 20.72 -4.36
C LEU A 409 -4.01 20.57 -4.55
N LEU A 410 -4.69 20.00 -3.57
CA LEU A 410 -6.14 19.84 -3.53
C LEU A 410 -6.72 20.91 -2.60
N PHE A 411 -7.47 21.84 -3.17
CA PHE A 411 -8.21 22.85 -2.42
C PHE A 411 -9.61 22.31 -2.16
N ILE A 412 -9.87 21.94 -0.91
CA ILE A 412 -11.16 21.43 -0.45
C ILE A 412 -11.96 22.62 0.08
N TYR A 413 -13.10 22.90 -0.55
CA TYR A 413 -13.94 24.04 -0.20
C TYR A 413 -15.01 23.69 0.85
N THR A 414 -15.51 24.71 1.53
CA THR A 414 -16.58 24.59 2.55
C THR A 414 -17.92 24.05 2.00
N ASP A 415 -18.14 24.13 0.69
CA ASP A 415 -19.30 23.54 0.02
C ASP A 415 -19.09 22.07 -0.40
N GLY A 416 -17.91 21.50 -0.14
CA GLY A 416 -17.56 20.12 -0.49
C GLY A 416 -16.97 19.94 -1.88
N THR A 417 -16.87 21.00 -2.69
CA THR A 417 -16.17 20.92 -3.98
C THR A 417 -14.66 20.87 -3.78
N ILE A 418 -13.95 20.32 -4.77
CA ILE A 418 -12.50 20.09 -4.70
C ILE A 418 -11.88 20.51 -6.03
N ASP A 419 -10.96 21.48 -5.98
CA ASP A 419 -10.14 21.86 -7.13
C ASP A 419 -8.71 21.33 -6.95
N ALA A 420 -8.14 20.80 -8.03
CA ALA A 420 -6.73 20.41 -8.07
C ALA A 420 -5.90 21.50 -8.75
N VAL A 421 -4.80 21.92 -8.15
CA VAL A 421 -3.85 22.90 -8.71
C VAL A 421 -2.50 22.21 -8.91
N ASN A 422 -1.93 22.36 -10.10
CA ASN A 422 -0.59 21.87 -10.39
C ASN A 422 0.45 22.78 -9.73
N ARG A 423 1.39 22.24 -8.94
CA ARG A 423 2.41 23.05 -8.23
C ARG A 423 3.45 23.70 -9.15
N GLU A 424 3.75 23.07 -10.28
CA GLU A 424 4.69 23.60 -11.26
C GLU A 424 4.07 24.79 -12.00
N THR A 425 2.90 24.61 -12.60
CA THR A 425 2.26 25.66 -13.42
C THR A 425 1.47 26.67 -12.58
N TRP A 426 1.07 26.28 -11.36
CA TRP A 426 0.16 27.04 -10.49
C TRP A 426 -1.23 27.27 -11.10
N GLU A 427 -1.66 26.36 -11.97
CA GLU A 427 -2.97 26.39 -12.66
C GLU A 427 -3.91 25.27 -12.17
N ILE A 428 -5.22 25.52 -12.25
CA ILE A 428 -6.27 24.54 -11.90
C ILE A 428 -6.37 23.46 -12.98
N VAL A 429 -6.47 22.20 -12.57
CA VAL A 429 -6.57 20.99 -13.41
C VAL A 429 -7.97 20.38 -13.29
N PRO A 430 -8.67 20.08 -14.41
CA PRO A 430 -8.25 20.29 -15.79
C PRO A 430 -8.34 21.78 -16.21
N SER A 431 -7.36 22.26 -16.97
CA SER A 431 -7.37 23.64 -17.49
C SER A 431 -8.58 23.83 -18.40
N SER A 432 -9.56 24.62 -17.95
CA SER A 432 -10.78 24.96 -18.70
C SER A 432 -10.51 25.59 -20.08
N ASP A 433 -9.30 26.12 -20.28
CA ASP A 433 -8.95 27.02 -21.37
C ASP A 433 -8.11 26.42 -22.52
N LEU A 434 -7.89 25.10 -22.59
CA LEU A 434 -7.31 24.49 -23.79
C LEU A 434 -8.36 24.29 -24.89
N LYS A 435 -9.02 25.37 -25.29
CA LYS A 435 -9.58 25.52 -26.65
C LYS A 435 -8.53 26.20 -27.51
N ILE A 436 -7.53 25.45 -27.96
CA ILE A 436 -6.65 25.93 -29.03
C ILE A 436 -7.51 25.99 -30.30
N GLU A 437 -7.96 27.19 -30.67
CA GLU A 437 -8.62 27.42 -31.95
C GLU A 437 -7.71 26.92 -33.08
N GLY A 438 -8.17 25.92 -33.82
CA GLY A 438 -7.50 25.42 -35.04
C GLY A 438 -6.78 24.07 -34.94
N GLN A 439 -6.79 23.39 -33.79
CA GLN A 439 -6.43 21.96 -33.73
C GLN A 439 -7.70 21.12 -33.63
N GLU A 440 -7.93 20.23 -34.61
CA GLU A 440 -8.91 19.15 -34.47
C GLU A 440 -8.60 18.41 -33.17
N GLN A 441 -9.59 18.27 -32.28
CA GLN A 441 -9.45 17.60 -30.99
C GLN A 441 -8.84 16.22 -31.20
N THR A 442 -7.59 16.02 -30.78
CA THR A 442 -7.09 14.66 -30.55
C THR A 442 -7.98 14.06 -29.47
N THR A 443 -8.58 12.88 -29.73
CA THR A 443 -9.47 12.20 -28.79
C THR A 443 -8.79 11.85 -27.45
N TYR A 444 -7.46 11.95 -27.40
CA TYR A 444 -6.61 11.55 -26.29
C TYR A 444 -5.65 12.68 -25.86
N PRO A 445 -5.39 12.84 -24.55
CA PRO A 445 -4.44 13.83 -24.04
C PRO A 445 -2.98 13.46 -24.35
N SER A 446 -2.12 14.44 -24.57
CA SER A 446 -0.69 14.21 -24.87
C SER A 446 0.06 13.57 -23.70
N THR A 447 -0.33 13.92 -22.47
CA THR A 447 0.20 13.34 -21.24
C THR A 447 -0.91 13.03 -20.25
N ILE A 448 -0.71 12.02 -19.41
CA ILE A 448 -1.61 11.68 -18.30
C ILE A 448 -0.79 11.72 -17.00
N THR A 449 -1.24 12.58 -16.09
CA THR A 449 -0.68 12.80 -14.75
C THR A 449 -1.64 12.38 -13.63
N SER A 450 -2.94 12.34 -13.92
CA SER A 450 -3.98 11.95 -12.97
C SER A 450 -5.22 11.37 -13.69
N LEU A 451 -6.21 10.91 -12.90
CA LEU A 451 -7.52 10.54 -13.45
C LEU A 451 -8.30 11.74 -14.01
N LEU A 452 -8.00 12.96 -13.57
CA LEU A 452 -8.69 14.17 -14.05
C LEU A 452 -8.42 14.39 -15.56
N ASP A 453 -7.21 14.08 -16.03
CA ASP A 453 -6.83 14.12 -17.45
C ASP A 453 -7.63 13.10 -18.30
N CYS A 454 -8.21 12.09 -17.64
CA CYS A 454 -9.01 11.04 -18.27
C CYS A 454 -10.52 11.35 -18.27
N GLY A 455 -10.91 12.57 -17.87
CA GLY A 455 -12.31 13.03 -17.83
C GLY A 455 -13.06 12.64 -16.55
N PHE A 456 -12.35 12.20 -15.51
CA PHE A 456 -12.94 12.00 -14.19
C PHE A 456 -13.02 13.33 -13.43
N SER A 457 -14.02 13.44 -12.57
CA SER A 457 -14.24 14.60 -11.73
C SER A 457 -14.74 14.18 -10.34
N PHE A 458 -14.47 15.02 -9.34
CA PHE A 458 -15.05 14.84 -8.02
C PHE A 458 -16.57 15.08 -8.09
N PRO A 459 -17.41 14.12 -7.68
CA PRO A 459 -18.86 14.33 -7.65
C PRO A 459 -19.22 15.48 -6.70
N GLU A 460 -20.20 16.28 -7.10
CA GLU A 460 -20.72 17.38 -6.28
C GLU A 460 -21.39 16.84 -5.01
N LEU A 461 -20.96 17.36 -3.87
CA LEU A 461 -21.62 17.13 -2.60
C LEU A 461 -22.70 18.20 -2.42
N GLY A 462 -23.87 17.79 -1.92
CA GLY A 462 -24.89 18.75 -1.48
C GLY A 462 -24.38 19.65 -0.35
N PRO A 463 -25.24 20.50 0.26
CA PRO A 463 -24.78 21.54 1.16
C PRO A 463 -24.00 20.98 2.37
N SER A 464 -22.73 21.38 2.46
CA SER A 464 -21.85 21.35 3.63
C SER A 464 -21.47 19.97 4.19
N PRO A 465 -20.58 19.19 3.54
CA PRO A 465 -20.00 18.02 4.20
C PRO A 465 -19.19 18.48 5.42
N ALA A 466 -19.53 17.97 6.60
CA ALA A 466 -18.89 18.41 7.85
C ALA A 466 -17.39 18.06 7.89
N LEU A 467 -17.01 16.94 7.27
CA LEU A 467 -15.64 16.44 7.17
C LEU A 467 -15.47 15.72 5.84
N LEU A 468 -14.35 15.95 5.15
CA LEU A 468 -13.99 15.32 3.88
C LEU A 468 -12.51 14.94 3.91
N ALA A 469 -12.17 13.78 3.36
CA ALA A 469 -10.79 13.36 3.14
C ALA A 469 -10.67 12.68 1.77
N VAL A 470 -9.69 13.08 0.96
CA VAL A 470 -9.45 12.53 -0.37
C VAL A 470 -8.59 11.27 -0.27
N SER A 471 -8.87 10.27 -1.10
CA SER A 471 -8.06 9.05 -1.14
C SER A 471 -6.66 9.34 -1.70
N PRO A 472 -5.60 8.65 -1.24
CA PRO A 472 -4.22 8.93 -1.68
C PRO A 472 -4.00 8.80 -3.20
N ASN A 473 -4.81 7.98 -3.88
CA ASN A 473 -4.73 7.80 -5.33
C ASN A 473 -5.64 8.76 -6.11
N MET A 474 -6.27 9.74 -5.45
CA MET A 474 -7.27 10.65 -6.05
C MET A 474 -8.36 9.90 -6.85
N ALA A 475 -8.77 8.73 -6.35
CA ALA A 475 -9.77 7.88 -7.00
C ALA A 475 -11.14 7.94 -6.31
N ALA A 476 -11.16 8.46 -5.09
CA ALA A 476 -12.36 8.63 -4.28
C ALA A 476 -12.13 9.66 -3.17
N PHE A 477 -13.17 9.97 -2.42
CA PHE A 477 -13.08 10.62 -1.12
C PHE A 477 -14.10 10.01 -0.15
N VAL A 478 -13.88 10.26 1.14
CA VAL A 478 -14.81 9.92 2.22
C VAL A 478 -15.33 11.22 2.81
N HIS A 479 -16.63 11.28 3.07
CA HIS A 479 -17.24 12.40 3.78
C HIS A 479 -18.13 11.92 4.92
N TYR A 480 -18.28 12.76 5.94
CA TYR A 480 -19.18 12.51 7.07
C TYR A 480 -20.51 13.25 6.87
N GLU A 481 -21.61 12.51 6.85
CA GLU A 481 -22.96 13.05 6.66
C GLU A 481 -23.95 12.31 7.57
N ASN A 482 -24.84 13.04 8.26
CA ASN A 482 -25.94 12.47 9.06
C ASN A 482 -25.53 11.37 10.06
N GLY A 483 -24.34 11.49 10.66
CA GLY A 483 -23.86 10.51 11.64
C GLY A 483 -23.09 9.34 11.06
N GLN A 484 -22.95 9.24 9.72
CA GLN A 484 -22.33 8.12 9.03
C GLN A 484 -21.23 8.57 8.05
N LEU A 485 -20.19 7.74 7.90
CA LEU A 485 -19.17 7.93 6.87
C LEU A 485 -19.67 7.35 5.56
N GLN A 486 -19.58 8.13 4.49
CA GLN A 486 -19.91 7.73 3.13
C GLN A 486 -18.66 7.76 2.26
N PHE A 487 -18.50 6.74 1.43
CA PHE A 487 -17.43 6.65 0.43
C PHE A 487 -17.99 7.01 -0.95
N ARG A 488 -17.31 7.91 -1.67
CA ARG A 488 -17.71 8.38 -3.00
C ARG A 488 -16.51 8.28 -3.97
N PRO A 489 -16.54 7.38 -4.97
CA PRO A 489 -15.52 7.35 -6.01
C PRO A 489 -15.70 8.51 -7.00
N LEU A 490 -14.63 8.83 -7.75
CA LEU A 490 -14.70 9.78 -8.85
C LEU A 490 -15.67 9.29 -9.93
N GLU A 491 -16.31 10.25 -10.60
CA GLU A 491 -17.26 9.96 -11.67
C GLU A 491 -16.75 10.55 -12.99
N ARG A 492 -16.97 9.80 -14.06
CA ARG A 492 -16.63 10.24 -15.41
C ARG A 492 -17.88 10.77 -16.13
N SER A 493 -17.74 11.94 -16.75
CA SER A 493 -18.84 12.63 -17.45
C SER A 493 -19.18 12.06 -18.83
N SER A 494 -18.23 11.38 -19.49
CA SER A 494 -18.40 10.81 -20.84
C SER A 494 -17.80 9.41 -20.94
N THR A 495 -18.62 8.39 -21.23
CA THR A 495 -18.20 6.99 -21.40
C THR A 495 -17.59 6.69 -22.79
N LYS A 496 -17.48 7.69 -23.68
CA LYS A 496 -17.13 7.49 -25.10
C LYS A 496 -15.75 6.89 -25.38
N SER A 497 -14.81 6.92 -24.42
CA SER A 497 -13.47 6.32 -24.58
C SER A 497 -13.15 5.40 -23.41
N VAL A 498 -13.64 4.16 -23.48
CA VAL A 498 -13.28 3.05 -22.56
C VAL A 498 -11.76 2.88 -22.49
N SER A 499 -11.06 3.14 -23.61
CA SER A 499 -9.61 3.12 -23.71
C SER A 499 -8.93 4.04 -22.69
N LEU A 500 -9.38 5.30 -22.61
CA LEU A 500 -8.82 6.29 -21.69
C LEU A 500 -9.08 5.91 -20.21
N CYS A 501 -10.19 5.21 -19.93
CA CYS A 501 -10.47 4.71 -18.57
C CYS A 501 -9.43 3.66 -18.15
N GLY A 502 -9.18 2.67 -19.03
CA GLY A 502 -8.22 1.60 -18.75
C GLY A 502 -6.79 2.12 -18.58
N ILE A 503 -6.38 3.09 -19.41
CA ILE A 503 -5.06 3.73 -19.34
C ILE A 503 -4.91 4.57 -18.06
N GLY A 504 -5.88 5.44 -17.74
CA GLY A 504 -5.85 6.26 -16.53
C GLY A 504 -5.82 5.42 -15.25
N PHE A 505 -6.64 4.36 -15.21
CA PHE A 505 -6.62 3.37 -14.13
C PHE A 505 -5.25 2.70 -14.00
N ALA A 506 -4.68 2.21 -15.11
CA ALA A 506 -3.40 1.52 -15.11
C ALA A 506 -2.25 2.43 -14.62
N TYR A 507 -2.25 3.68 -15.04
CA TYR A 507 -1.29 4.68 -14.59
C TYR A 507 -1.37 4.91 -13.07
N MET A 508 -2.57 5.18 -12.54
CA MET A 508 -2.74 5.39 -11.10
C MET A 508 -2.49 4.13 -10.28
N HIS A 509 -2.83 2.96 -10.79
CA HIS A 509 -2.50 1.69 -10.16
C HIS A 509 -0.98 1.48 -10.09
N ALA A 510 -0.23 1.87 -11.12
CA ALA A 510 1.22 1.86 -11.09
C ALA A 510 1.78 2.85 -10.06
N CYS A 511 1.24 4.08 -9.98
CA CYS A 511 1.59 5.05 -8.94
C CYS A 511 1.36 4.48 -7.53
N ALA A 512 0.22 3.83 -7.31
CA ALA A 512 -0.09 3.17 -6.05
C ALA A 512 0.91 2.06 -5.72
N CYS A 513 1.31 1.26 -6.72
CA CYS A 513 2.31 0.19 -6.55
C CYS A 513 3.67 0.70 -6.07
N TYR A 514 4.15 1.82 -6.61
CA TYR A 514 5.46 2.37 -6.25
C TYR A 514 5.44 3.18 -4.95
N SER A 515 4.34 3.90 -4.67
CA SER A 515 4.13 4.63 -3.41
C SER A 515 3.71 3.73 -2.25
N THR A 516 3.48 2.45 -2.50
CA THR A 516 3.00 1.45 -1.53
C THR A 516 1.62 1.73 -0.92
N THR A 517 0.83 2.64 -1.48
CA THR A 517 -0.57 2.89 -1.06
C THR A 517 -1.50 1.73 -1.44
N SER A 518 -2.65 1.60 -0.76
CA SER A 518 -3.70 0.65 -1.19
C SER A 518 -4.33 1.13 -2.50
N SER A 519 -4.72 0.20 -3.39
CA SER A 519 -5.42 0.48 -4.65
C SER A 519 -6.90 0.07 -4.62
N ASP A 520 -7.46 -0.20 -3.43
CA ASP A 520 -8.86 -0.60 -3.29
C ASP A 520 -9.85 0.49 -3.73
N ASP A 521 -9.50 1.76 -3.52
CA ASP A 521 -10.28 2.91 -4.01
C ASP A 521 -10.39 2.95 -5.54
N LEU A 522 -9.29 2.70 -6.24
CA LEU A 522 -9.23 2.57 -7.69
C LEU A 522 -10.11 1.41 -8.18
N LEU A 523 -10.12 0.28 -7.45
CA LEU A 523 -10.96 -0.88 -7.78
C LEU A 523 -12.44 -0.57 -7.67
N VAL A 524 -12.87 0.16 -6.62
CA VAL A 524 -14.27 0.58 -6.49
C VAL A 524 -14.66 1.55 -7.60
N MET A 525 -13.79 2.51 -7.95
CA MET A 525 -14.01 3.42 -9.06
C MET A 525 -14.18 2.65 -10.38
N LEU A 526 -13.25 1.76 -10.72
CA LEU A 526 -13.32 0.97 -11.96
C LEU A 526 -14.54 0.07 -11.99
N ARG A 527 -14.96 -0.48 -10.85
CA ARG A 527 -16.19 -1.29 -10.76
C ARG A 527 -17.43 -0.46 -11.10
N ASN A 528 -17.52 0.77 -10.60
CA ASN A 528 -18.65 1.65 -10.91
C ASN A 528 -18.70 2.01 -12.40
N GLU A 529 -17.54 2.30 -13.00
CA GLU A 529 -17.44 2.56 -14.44
C GLU A 529 -17.72 1.31 -15.28
N LEU A 530 -17.30 0.12 -14.82
CA LEU A 530 -17.68 -1.14 -15.45
C LEU A 530 -19.19 -1.34 -15.43
N PHE A 531 -19.85 -1.08 -14.29
CA PHE A 531 -21.31 -1.20 -14.19
C PHE A 531 -22.04 -0.23 -15.13
N LYS A 532 -21.58 1.03 -15.23
CA LYS A 532 -22.10 1.99 -16.22
C LYS A 532 -21.89 1.49 -17.65
N THR A 533 -20.68 1.00 -17.96
CA THR A 533 -20.33 0.45 -19.28
C THR A 533 -21.15 -0.80 -19.61
N GLU A 534 -21.44 -1.67 -18.66
CA GLU A 534 -22.30 -2.85 -18.87
C GLU A 534 -23.74 -2.48 -19.25
N LEU A 535 -24.26 -1.40 -18.66
CA LEU A 535 -25.61 -0.89 -18.96
C LEU A 535 -25.68 -0.21 -20.33
N GLU A 536 -24.65 0.56 -20.70
CA GLU A 536 -24.63 1.33 -21.95
C GLU A 536 -24.08 0.54 -23.15
N GLN A 537 -23.01 -0.23 -22.95
CA GLN A 537 -22.19 -0.89 -23.98
C GLN A 537 -21.63 -2.26 -23.49
N PRO A 538 -22.47 -3.30 -23.36
CA PRO A 538 -22.10 -4.58 -22.72
C PRO A 538 -20.96 -5.33 -23.42
N GLU A 539 -20.75 -5.10 -24.72
CA GLU A 539 -19.64 -5.70 -25.47
C GLU A 539 -18.28 -5.15 -25.05
N LEU A 540 -18.21 -3.88 -24.61
CA LEU A 540 -16.97 -3.22 -24.22
C LEU A 540 -16.61 -3.42 -22.73
N ALA A 541 -17.55 -3.88 -21.90
CA ALA A 541 -17.29 -4.13 -20.48
C ALA A 541 -16.16 -5.14 -20.25
N GLY A 542 -16.17 -6.27 -20.99
CA GLY A 542 -15.06 -7.23 -20.95
C GLY A 542 -13.75 -6.64 -21.48
N HIS A 543 -13.83 -5.78 -22.50
CA HIS A 543 -12.68 -5.11 -23.07
C HIS A 543 -12.02 -4.13 -22.10
N LEU A 544 -12.81 -3.42 -21.28
CA LEU A 544 -12.32 -2.54 -20.22
C LEU A 544 -11.47 -3.31 -19.20
N VAL A 545 -11.95 -4.48 -18.77
CA VAL A 545 -11.23 -5.35 -17.84
C VAL A 545 -9.92 -5.83 -18.45
N ASP A 546 -9.97 -6.32 -19.68
CA ASP A 546 -8.78 -6.78 -20.41
C ASP A 546 -7.75 -5.65 -20.57
N LEU A 547 -8.20 -4.45 -20.95
CA LEU A 547 -7.35 -3.29 -21.16
C LEU A 547 -6.72 -2.82 -19.85
N ALA A 548 -7.51 -2.62 -18.80
CA ALA A 548 -7.02 -2.19 -17.49
C ALA A 548 -5.94 -3.15 -16.96
N MET A 549 -6.13 -4.46 -17.16
CA MET A 549 -5.17 -5.48 -16.77
C MET A 549 -3.89 -5.46 -17.63
N THR A 550 -3.99 -5.41 -18.96
CA THR A 550 -2.80 -5.42 -19.84
C THR A 550 -2.00 -4.13 -19.72
N GLU A 551 -2.69 -2.98 -19.65
CA GLU A 551 -2.04 -1.68 -19.47
C GLU A 551 -1.41 -1.55 -18.08
N SER A 552 -2.01 -2.11 -17.02
CA SER A 552 -1.38 -2.11 -15.68
C SER A 552 -0.03 -2.85 -15.65
N HIS A 553 0.09 -3.96 -16.39
CA HIS A 553 1.36 -4.67 -16.53
C HIS A 553 2.41 -3.83 -17.27
N LYS A 554 1.97 -3.10 -18.31
CA LYS A 554 2.82 -2.20 -19.10
C LYS A 554 3.27 -0.99 -18.27
N ALA A 555 2.37 -0.39 -17.50
CA ALA A 555 2.62 0.79 -16.66
C ALA A 555 3.65 0.54 -15.55
N ILE A 556 3.68 -0.68 -15.00
CA ILE A 556 4.67 -1.10 -13.98
C ILE A 556 5.99 -1.57 -14.62
N ASN A 557 6.07 -1.56 -15.96
CA ASN A 557 7.21 -2.10 -16.73
C ASN A 557 7.56 -3.54 -16.35
N PHE A 558 6.54 -4.35 -16.06
CA PHE A 558 6.73 -5.76 -15.68
C PHE A 558 6.76 -6.65 -16.92
N GLN A 559 7.96 -6.92 -17.42
CA GLN A 559 8.16 -7.68 -18.67
C GLN A 559 8.12 -9.19 -18.44
N LEU A 560 6.96 -9.82 -18.70
CA LEU A 560 6.70 -11.25 -18.50
C LEU A 560 7.67 -12.19 -19.22
N ASN A 561 8.23 -11.77 -20.35
CA ASN A 561 9.12 -12.58 -21.18
C ASN A 561 10.60 -12.56 -20.73
N SER A 562 10.99 -11.67 -19.81
CA SER A 562 12.40 -11.42 -19.44
C SER A 562 12.97 -12.40 -18.41
N PHE A 563 12.13 -13.14 -17.69
CA PHE A 563 12.56 -13.96 -16.55
C PHE A 563 13.12 -15.33 -16.97
N GLY A 564 14.17 -15.78 -16.28
CA GLY A 564 14.72 -17.14 -16.39
C GLY A 564 14.76 -17.86 -15.03
N LYS A 565 15.27 -19.10 -15.02
CA LYS A 565 15.34 -19.95 -13.83
C LYS A 565 16.10 -19.32 -12.66
N GLU A 566 17.15 -18.55 -12.95
CA GLU A 566 17.98 -17.86 -11.94
C GLU A 566 17.31 -16.60 -11.37
N SER A 567 16.24 -16.11 -12.00
CA SER A 567 15.54 -14.89 -11.57
C SER A 567 14.27 -15.16 -10.77
N VAL A 568 13.95 -16.42 -10.47
CA VAL A 568 12.73 -16.79 -9.72
C VAL A 568 12.74 -16.20 -8.30
N ASP A 569 13.90 -16.10 -7.64
CA ASP A 569 13.99 -15.46 -6.32
C ASP A 569 13.69 -13.95 -6.38
N LYS A 570 14.06 -13.28 -7.48
CA LYS A 570 13.67 -11.88 -7.74
C LYS A 570 12.17 -11.76 -7.99
N LEU A 571 11.59 -12.74 -8.69
CA LEU A 571 10.16 -12.81 -8.97
C LEU A 571 9.34 -13.04 -7.70
N LEU A 572 9.81 -13.93 -6.82
CA LEU A 572 9.25 -14.18 -5.50
C LEU A 572 9.26 -12.90 -4.68
N SER A 573 10.40 -12.21 -4.58
CA SER A 573 10.54 -11.00 -3.75
C SER A 573 9.90 -9.72 -4.31
N ASN A 574 9.36 -9.71 -5.53
CA ASN A 574 8.85 -8.51 -6.21
C ASN A 574 7.46 -8.06 -5.69
N PRO A 575 7.34 -6.93 -4.95
CA PRO A 575 6.06 -6.49 -4.40
C PRO A 575 5.03 -6.05 -5.47
N PRO A 576 5.39 -5.30 -6.53
CA PRO A 576 4.46 -4.97 -7.61
C PRO A 576 3.76 -6.18 -8.26
N LEU A 577 4.46 -7.32 -8.43
CA LEU A 577 3.82 -8.53 -8.95
C LEU A 577 2.70 -9.03 -8.04
N GLN A 578 2.83 -8.91 -6.72
CA GLN A 578 1.78 -9.33 -5.78
C GLN A 578 0.53 -8.47 -5.99
N ARG A 579 0.72 -7.16 -6.17
CA ARG A 579 -0.37 -6.20 -6.43
C ARG A 579 -1.04 -6.44 -7.78
N LEU A 580 -0.27 -6.71 -8.82
CA LEU A 580 -0.79 -7.09 -10.15
C LEU A 580 -1.61 -8.38 -10.10
N LEU A 581 -1.17 -9.38 -9.36
CA LEU A 581 -1.91 -10.63 -9.19
C LEU A 581 -3.20 -10.43 -8.37
N SER A 582 -3.15 -9.62 -7.31
CA SER A 582 -4.36 -9.22 -6.55
C SER A 582 -5.35 -8.47 -7.44
N LEU A 583 -4.86 -7.52 -8.26
CA LEU A 583 -5.65 -6.81 -9.26
C LEU A 583 -6.29 -7.79 -10.23
N GLN A 584 -5.51 -8.70 -10.83
CA GLN A 584 -6.00 -9.70 -11.78
C GLN A 584 -7.05 -10.63 -11.16
N LEU A 585 -6.88 -11.01 -9.88
CA LEU A 585 -7.85 -11.84 -9.16
C LEU A 585 -9.20 -11.11 -9.02
N VAL A 586 -9.18 -9.84 -8.63
CA VAL A 586 -10.39 -9.02 -8.46
C VAL A 586 -11.06 -8.73 -9.80
N LEU A 587 -10.29 -8.25 -10.79
CA LEU A 587 -10.81 -7.94 -12.12
C LEU A 587 -11.37 -9.18 -12.81
N GLY A 588 -10.74 -10.35 -12.61
CA GLY A 588 -11.25 -11.62 -13.12
C GLY A 588 -12.58 -12.07 -12.48
N GLU A 589 -12.91 -11.62 -11.26
CA GLU A 589 -14.24 -11.84 -10.67
C GLU A 589 -15.30 -10.89 -11.25
N LEU A 590 -14.88 -9.71 -11.69
CA LEU A 590 -15.74 -8.72 -12.36
C LEU A 590 -15.95 -9.06 -13.84
N HIS A 591 -15.05 -9.82 -14.47
CA HIS A 591 -15.18 -10.21 -15.87
C HIS A 591 -16.40 -11.12 -16.11
N THR A 592 -17.27 -10.73 -17.05
CA THR A 592 -18.56 -11.41 -17.31
C THR A 592 -18.44 -12.82 -17.91
N LYS A 593 -17.51 -13.02 -18.84
CA LYS A 593 -17.36 -14.28 -19.62
C LYS A 593 -16.14 -15.13 -19.25
N ASN A 594 -14.96 -14.53 -19.12
CA ASN A 594 -13.69 -15.23 -18.96
C ASN A 594 -13.30 -15.42 -17.48
N LYS A 595 -13.58 -16.62 -16.96
CA LYS A 595 -13.20 -17.01 -15.59
C LYS A 595 -11.73 -17.43 -15.47
N ALA A 596 -11.02 -17.69 -16.58
CA ALA A 596 -9.63 -18.13 -16.54
C ALA A 596 -8.71 -17.04 -15.96
N ILE A 597 -9.04 -15.75 -16.16
CA ILE A 597 -8.29 -14.60 -15.63
C ILE A 597 -8.09 -14.72 -14.11
N LYS A 598 -9.17 -14.93 -13.36
CA LYS A 598 -9.11 -15.05 -11.90
C LYS A 598 -8.44 -16.35 -11.46
N ASP A 599 -8.65 -17.44 -12.18
CA ASP A 599 -8.09 -18.75 -11.82
C ASP A 599 -6.56 -18.74 -12.02
N MET A 600 -6.07 -18.08 -13.08
CA MET A 600 -4.64 -17.83 -13.30
C MET A 600 -4.01 -17.06 -12.16
N ALA A 601 -4.61 -15.93 -11.76
CA ALA A 601 -4.14 -15.15 -10.62
C ALA A 601 -4.14 -15.97 -9.33
N TRP A 602 -5.23 -16.71 -9.08
CA TRP A 602 -5.38 -17.55 -7.89
C TRP A 602 -4.30 -18.64 -7.82
N ILE A 603 -4.04 -19.36 -8.92
CA ILE A 603 -3.00 -20.38 -9.00
C ILE A 603 -1.63 -19.77 -8.70
N VAL A 604 -1.28 -18.68 -9.38
CA VAL A 604 0.05 -18.06 -9.26
C VAL A 604 0.28 -17.46 -7.87
N LEU A 605 -0.73 -16.81 -7.27
CA LEU A 605 -0.68 -16.32 -5.89
C LEU A 605 -0.37 -17.44 -4.89
N ASN A 606 -1.05 -18.57 -5.03
CA ASN A 606 -0.87 -19.71 -4.13
C ASN A 606 0.45 -20.45 -4.36
N LEU A 607 0.91 -20.58 -5.61
CA LEU A 607 2.25 -21.10 -5.93
C LEU A 607 3.35 -20.21 -5.32
N ARG A 608 3.20 -18.89 -5.44
CA ARG A 608 4.09 -17.90 -4.84
C ARG A 608 4.07 -18.00 -3.32
N SER A 609 2.89 -18.06 -2.70
CA SER A 609 2.73 -18.21 -1.24
C SER A 609 3.37 -19.51 -0.73
N THR A 610 3.14 -20.63 -1.42
CA THR A 610 3.73 -21.94 -1.11
C THR A 610 5.25 -21.89 -1.21
N SER A 611 5.78 -21.31 -2.28
CA SER A 611 7.22 -21.13 -2.51
C SER A 611 7.88 -20.30 -1.40
N PHE A 612 7.24 -19.18 -1.01
CA PHE A 612 7.71 -18.36 0.10
C PHE A 612 7.66 -19.07 1.44
N GLY A 613 6.55 -19.76 1.73
CA GLY A 613 6.41 -20.55 2.94
C GLY A 613 7.57 -21.54 3.08
N ILE A 614 7.84 -22.30 2.02
CA ILE A 614 8.93 -23.28 1.99
C ILE A 614 10.28 -22.59 2.22
N MET A 615 10.56 -21.49 1.51
CA MET A 615 11.81 -20.74 1.65
C MET A 615 12.04 -20.26 3.09
N PHE A 616 11.07 -19.56 3.68
CA PHE A 616 11.17 -19.04 5.05
C PHE A 616 11.31 -20.15 6.09
N SER A 617 10.53 -21.22 5.95
CA SER A 617 10.56 -22.34 6.87
C SER A 617 11.89 -23.09 6.79
N LEU A 618 12.41 -23.34 5.58
CA LEU A 618 13.73 -23.94 5.40
C LEU A 618 14.83 -23.05 5.98
N SER A 619 14.85 -21.76 5.67
CA SER A 619 15.84 -20.82 6.22
C SER A 619 15.80 -20.78 7.75
N SER A 620 14.61 -20.82 8.35
CA SER A 620 14.44 -20.90 9.81
C SER A 620 15.03 -22.19 10.38
N ILE A 621 14.68 -23.35 9.81
CA ILE A 621 15.18 -24.65 10.25
C ILE A 621 16.71 -24.72 10.08
N TYR A 622 17.25 -24.28 8.94
CA TYR A 622 18.69 -24.23 8.70
C TYR A 622 19.44 -23.35 9.72
N ARG A 623 18.93 -22.14 9.99
CA ARG A 623 19.52 -21.23 10.98
C ARG A 623 19.53 -21.84 12.38
N GLN A 624 18.50 -22.59 12.74
CA GLN A 624 18.45 -23.27 14.02
C GLN A 624 19.45 -24.44 14.08
N MET A 625 19.53 -25.25 13.01
CA MET A 625 20.50 -26.35 12.91
C MET A 625 21.96 -25.88 12.87
N SER A 626 22.24 -24.68 12.34
CA SER A 626 23.60 -24.13 12.28
C SER A 626 24.06 -23.56 13.63
N LYS A 627 23.14 -23.00 14.42
CA LYS A 627 23.45 -22.46 15.76
C LYS A 627 23.67 -23.56 16.79
N LYS A 628 22.95 -24.67 16.65
CA LYS A 628 22.94 -25.77 17.62
C LYS A 628 22.72 -27.10 16.91
N LYS A 629 23.55 -28.08 17.23
CA LYS A 629 23.43 -29.41 16.62
C LYS A 629 22.13 -30.08 17.07
N PRO A 630 21.42 -30.82 16.18
CA PRO A 630 20.19 -31.51 16.54
C PRO A 630 20.30 -32.44 17.76
N ALA A 631 21.49 -33.00 18.01
CA ALA A 631 21.75 -33.85 19.18
C ALA A 631 21.60 -33.11 20.54
N GLU A 632 21.71 -31.78 20.54
CA GLU A 632 21.61 -30.94 21.72
C GLU A 632 20.21 -30.32 21.89
N ASP A 633 19.25 -30.66 21.01
CA ASP A 633 17.93 -30.03 20.96
C ASP A 633 17.15 -30.18 22.27
N LEU A 634 16.60 -29.05 22.72
CA LEU A 634 15.65 -28.97 23.83
C LEU A 634 14.22 -29.11 23.30
N LEU A 635 13.26 -29.37 24.21
CA LEU A 635 11.84 -29.43 23.85
C LEU A 635 11.36 -28.14 23.16
N GLN A 636 11.86 -26.97 23.59
CA GLN A 636 11.50 -25.69 23.00
C GLN A 636 11.98 -25.56 21.54
N ASP A 637 13.21 -26.03 21.27
CA ASP A 637 13.77 -26.06 19.92
C ASP A 637 12.87 -26.94 19.01
N SER A 638 12.42 -28.07 19.55
CA SER A 638 11.52 -29.01 18.87
C SER A 638 10.14 -28.42 18.58
N VAL A 639 9.54 -27.68 19.52
CA VAL A 639 8.25 -27.00 19.31
C VAL A 639 8.37 -25.95 18.21
N SER A 640 9.40 -25.10 18.25
CA SER A 640 9.55 -24.03 17.25
C SER A 640 9.74 -24.58 15.82
N ARG A 641 10.53 -25.66 15.66
CA ARG A 641 10.66 -26.34 14.35
C ARG A 641 9.38 -27.01 13.91
N ALA A 642 8.66 -27.65 14.84
CA ALA A 642 7.39 -28.30 14.55
C ALA A 642 6.36 -27.29 14.04
N GLU A 643 6.28 -26.08 14.63
CA GLU A 643 5.40 -25.01 14.17
C GLU A 643 5.73 -24.54 12.75
N CYS A 644 7.03 -24.38 12.42
CA CYS A 644 7.45 -24.05 11.05
C CYS A 644 7.06 -25.14 10.04
N ILE A 645 7.14 -26.43 10.40
CA ILE A 645 6.73 -27.52 9.50
C ILE A 645 5.21 -27.55 9.38
N MET A 646 4.48 -27.38 10.49
CA MET A 646 3.03 -27.41 10.52
C MET A 646 2.39 -26.31 9.67
N SER A 647 2.98 -25.12 9.60
CA SER A 647 2.49 -24.04 8.74
C SER A 647 2.61 -24.34 7.23
N LEU A 648 3.45 -25.31 6.83
CA LEU A 648 3.62 -25.72 5.44
C LEU A 648 2.67 -26.81 4.98
N VAL A 649 2.21 -27.67 5.90
CA VAL A 649 1.48 -28.91 5.55
C VAL A 649 0.28 -28.60 4.65
N GLY A 650 -0.49 -27.57 4.97
CA GLY A 650 -1.65 -27.17 4.17
C GLY A 650 -1.28 -26.67 2.76
N ASN A 651 -0.22 -25.88 2.63
CA ASN A 651 0.25 -25.38 1.34
C ASN A 651 0.78 -26.50 0.43
N ILE A 652 1.47 -27.49 1.02
CA ILE A 652 1.95 -28.67 0.28
C ILE A 652 0.78 -29.52 -0.19
N ARG A 653 -0.23 -29.73 0.67
CA ARG A 653 -1.44 -30.44 0.28
C ARG A 653 -2.17 -29.72 -0.86
N TRP A 654 -2.35 -28.40 -0.76
CA TRP A 654 -2.94 -27.59 -1.83
C TRP A 654 -2.20 -27.77 -3.16
N LEU A 655 -0.87 -27.74 -3.14
CA LEU A 655 -0.05 -27.92 -4.35
C LEU A 655 -0.19 -29.33 -4.93
N ILE A 656 -0.19 -30.37 -4.11
CA ILE A 656 -0.43 -31.76 -4.57
C ILE A 656 -1.80 -31.89 -5.22
N ASP A 657 -2.85 -31.36 -4.57
CA ASP A 657 -4.21 -31.39 -5.09
C ASP A 657 -4.35 -30.58 -6.40
N LEU A 658 -3.62 -29.46 -6.54
CA LEU A 658 -3.52 -28.72 -7.79
C LEU A 658 -2.86 -29.54 -8.91
N ILE A 659 -1.78 -30.27 -8.60
CA ILE A 659 -1.11 -31.13 -9.59
C ILE A 659 -2.05 -32.27 -10.01
N VAL A 660 -2.81 -32.83 -9.07
CA VAL A 660 -3.86 -33.81 -9.36
C VAL A 660 -4.89 -33.22 -10.32
N TYR A 661 -5.37 -32.00 -10.05
CA TYR A 661 -6.28 -31.26 -10.95
C TYR A 661 -5.68 -31.08 -12.36
N PHE A 662 -4.40 -30.68 -12.46
CA PHE A 662 -3.75 -30.50 -13.77
C PHE A 662 -3.72 -31.79 -14.58
N ASN A 663 -3.45 -32.92 -13.94
CA ASN A 663 -3.44 -34.21 -14.60
C ASN A 663 -4.83 -34.66 -15.02
N GLN A 664 -5.86 -34.42 -14.21
CA GLN A 664 -7.25 -34.70 -14.57
C GLN A 664 -7.69 -33.89 -15.80
N GLU A 665 -7.42 -32.58 -15.83
CA GLU A 665 -7.81 -31.71 -16.96
C GLU A 665 -7.06 -32.07 -18.25
N LEU A 666 -5.75 -32.34 -18.18
CA LEU A 666 -4.95 -32.77 -19.34
C LEU A 666 -5.41 -34.12 -19.91
N LEU A 667 -5.75 -35.08 -19.05
CA LEU A 667 -6.32 -36.36 -19.49
C LEU A 667 -7.70 -36.15 -20.13
N GLN A 668 -8.54 -35.30 -19.54
CA GLN A 668 -9.84 -34.98 -20.12
C GLN A 668 -9.69 -34.38 -21.52
N LEU A 669 -8.77 -33.44 -21.71
CA LEU A 669 -8.44 -32.85 -23.01
C LEU A 669 -7.93 -33.90 -24.01
N ALA A 670 -7.09 -34.84 -23.56
CA ALA A 670 -6.60 -35.93 -24.40
C ALA A 670 -7.73 -36.86 -24.88
N PHE A 671 -8.66 -37.21 -23.99
CA PHE A 671 -9.79 -38.07 -24.32
C PHE A 671 -10.85 -37.36 -25.17
N SER A 672 -11.08 -36.07 -24.95
CA SER A 672 -12.07 -35.28 -25.69
C SER A 672 -11.56 -34.73 -27.01
N LYS A 673 -10.28 -34.93 -27.36
CA LYS A 673 -9.66 -34.39 -28.58
C LYS A 673 -10.45 -34.68 -29.85
N ASN A 674 -10.95 -35.91 -29.99
CA ASN A 674 -11.69 -36.35 -31.17
C ASN A 674 -13.17 -35.96 -31.14
N ASN A 675 -13.73 -35.67 -29.94
CA ASN A 675 -15.12 -35.27 -29.76
C ASN A 675 -15.21 -34.13 -28.71
N PRO A 676 -14.81 -32.90 -29.05
CA PRO A 676 -14.76 -31.80 -28.09
C PRO A 676 -16.13 -31.45 -27.49
N GLU A 677 -17.21 -31.63 -28.25
CA GLU A 677 -18.59 -31.32 -27.83
C GLU A 677 -19.08 -32.17 -26.63
N GLN A 678 -18.45 -33.33 -26.38
CA GLN A 678 -18.81 -34.19 -25.25
C GLN A 678 -18.12 -33.80 -23.94
N SER A 679 -17.18 -32.85 -23.99
CA SER A 679 -16.41 -32.39 -22.83
C SER A 679 -16.79 -30.97 -22.45
N LYS A 680 -16.90 -30.73 -21.13
CA LYS A 680 -17.02 -29.36 -20.60
C LYS A 680 -15.72 -28.57 -20.75
N VAL A 681 -14.58 -29.25 -20.83
CA VAL A 681 -13.24 -28.67 -20.97
C VAL A 681 -12.77 -28.83 -22.43
N THR A 682 -12.38 -27.73 -23.04
CA THR A 682 -11.80 -27.62 -24.39
C THR A 682 -10.46 -26.87 -24.31
N VAL A 683 -9.70 -26.85 -25.40
CA VAL A 683 -8.44 -26.10 -25.48
C VAL A 683 -8.65 -24.60 -25.22
N ASP A 684 -9.81 -24.06 -25.61
CA ASP A 684 -10.12 -22.62 -25.50
C ASP A 684 -10.53 -22.19 -24.08
N ASN A 685 -11.04 -23.11 -23.25
CA ASN A 685 -11.46 -22.80 -21.88
C ASN A 685 -10.61 -23.48 -20.79
N SER A 686 -9.52 -24.14 -21.19
CA SER A 686 -8.57 -24.78 -20.29
C SER A 686 -7.81 -23.74 -19.47
N VAL A 687 -7.72 -23.97 -18.15
CA VAL A 687 -6.87 -23.17 -17.25
C VAL A 687 -5.46 -23.73 -17.20
N VAL A 688 -5.30 -25.04 -17.42
CA VAL A 688 -4.01 -25.74 -17.30
C VAL A 688 -3.07 -25.42 -18.46
N LEU A 689 -3.60 -25.30 -19.68
CA LEU A 689 -2.77 -25.01 -20.86
C LEU A 689 -2.08 -23.64 -20.77
N PRO A 690 -2.75 -22.52 -20.41
CA PRO A 690 -2.08 -21.25 -20.17
C PRO A 690 -1.01 -21.32 -19.07
N VAL A 691 -1.22 -22.09 -18.00
CA VAL A 691 -0.21 -22.27 -16.93
C VAL A 691 1.04 -22.99 -17.45
N ILE A 692 0.87 -24.03 -18.28
CA ILE A 692 1.99 -24.81 -18.81
C ILE A 692 2.68 -24.07 -19.97
N LEU A 693 1.94 -23.35 -20.82
CA LEU A 693 2.52 -22.63 -21.95
C LEU A 693 3.20 -21.33 -21.50
N GLY A 694 2.58 -20.60 -20.58
CA GLY A 694 3.09 -19.33 -20.07
C GLY A 694 4.36 -19.48 -19.26
N LYS A 695 5.31 -18.57 -19.45
CA LYS A 695 6.64 -18.66 -18.84
C LYS A 695 6.61 -18.50 -17.32
N VAL A 696 5.95 -17.45 -16.83
CA VAL A 696 5.92 -17.10 -15.40
C VAL A 696 5.22 -18.16 -14.54
N PRO A 697 3.99 -18.63 -14.87
CA PRO A 697 3.32 -19.68 -14.10
C PRO A 697 4.10 -21.00 -14.11
N ARG A 698 4.65 -21.40 -15.26
CA ARG A 698 5.46 -22.63 -15.38
C ARG A 698 6.71 -22.57 -14.51
N LEU A 699 7.40 -21.42 -14.46
CA LEU A 699 8.57 -21.22 -13.58
C LEU A 699 8.21 -21.38 -12.10
N PHE A 700 7.11 -20.77 -11.64
CA PHE A 700 6.63 -20.93 -10.26
C PHE A 700 6.26 -22.37 -9.93
N LEU A 701 5.59 -23.06 -10.85
CA LEU A 701 5.19 -24.45 -10.69
C LEU A 701 6.42 -25.38 -10.57
N MET A 702 7.38 -25.25 -11.48
CA MET A 702 8.64 -26.00 -11.44
C MET A 702 9.44 -25.72 -10.17
N TYR A 703 9.52 -24.45 -9.75
CA TYR A 703 10.20 -24.06 -8.52
C TYR A 703 9.54 -24.70 -7.29
N SER A 704 8.21 -24.65 -7.21
CA SER A 704 7.47 -25.20 -6.07
C SER A 704 7.64 -26.72 -5.96
N LEU A 705 7.56 -27.44 -7.09
CA LEU A 705 7.81 -28.89 -7.16
C LEU A 705 9.21 -29.27 -6.70
N SER A 706 10.24 -28.61 -7.26
CA SER A 706 11.64 -28.85 -6.87
C SER A 706 11.87 -28.54 -5.39
N SER A 707 11.22 -27.51 -4.86
CA SER A 707 11.34 -27.09 -3.47
C SER A 707 10.68 -28.07 -2.51
N ILE A 708 9.54 -28.66 -2.85
CA ILE A 708 8.94 -29.77 -2.08
C ILE A 708 9.89 -30.96 -2.04
N GLY A 709 10.46 -31.37 -3.18
CA GLY A 709 11.39 -32.48 -3.25
C GLY A 709 12.62 -32.29 -2.35
N LYS A 710 13.24 -31.09 -2.41
CA LYS A 710 14.37 -30.73 -1.53
C LYS A 710 13.96 -30.71 -0.05
N THR A 711 12.79 -30.14 0.27
CA THR A 711 12.28 -30.08 1.64
C THR A 711 12.06 -31.48 2.20
N HIS A 712 11.48 -32.38 1.40
CA HIS A 712 11.27 -33.78 1.77
C HIS A 712 12.59 -34.46 2.17
N GLU A 713 13.65 -34.32 1.36
CA GLU A 713 14.96 -34.91 1.66
C GLU A 713 15.62 -34.30 2.91
N ILE A 714 15.52 -32.98 3.09
CA ILE A 714 16.05 -32.30 4.28
C ILE A 714 15.33 -32.78 5.55
N LEU A 715 14.00 -32.82 5.53
CA LEU A 715 13.20 -33.27 6.67
C LEU A 715 13.39 -34.76 6.96
N LYS A 716 13.63 -35.58 5.93
CA LYS A 716 13.96 -37.00 6.08
C LYS A 716 15.31 -37.19 6.76
N LYS A 717 16.32 -36.40 6.37
CA LYS A 717 17.62 -36.37 7.06
C LYS A 717 17.47 -35.92 8.52
N LEU A 718 16.72 -34.85 8.76
CA LEU A 718 16.46 -34.35 10.11
C LEU A 718 15.72 -35.37 10.98
N TYR A 719 14.70 -36.06 10.43
CA TYR A 719 13.98 -37.13 11.12
C TYR A 719 14.93 -38.25 11.57
N LYS A 720 15.85 -38.67 10.67
CA LYS A 720 16.86 -39.68 10.98
C LYS A 720 17.79 -39.23 12.10
N GLU A 721 18.36 -38.02 12.01
CA GLU A 721 19.29 -37.47 13.01
C GLU A 721 18.63 -37.32 14.40
N LEU A 722 17.38 -36.84 14.46
CA LEU A 722 16.64 -36.70 15.72
C LEU A 722 16.26 -38.04 16.34
N THR A 723 15.97 -39.03 15.50
CA THR A 723 15.69 -40.41 15.95
C THR A 723 16.94 -41.05 16.51
N GLU A 724 18.07 -40.97 15.81
CA GLU A 724 19.37 -41.52 16.24
C GLU A 724 19.89 -40.87 17.52
N SER A 725 19.63 -39.58 17.71
CA SER A 725 20.01 -38.84 18.93
C SER A 725 19.03 -38.96 20.09
N ASN A 726 17.92 -39.69 19.93
CA ASN A 726 16.83 -39.80 20.91
C ASN A 726 16.29 -38.42 21.38
N LYS A 727 16.26 -37.44 20.47
CA LYS A 727 15.75 -36.07 20.68
C LYS A 727 14.49 -35.78 19.86
N LEU A 728 13.84 -36.82 19.32
CA LEU A 728 12.58 -36.69 18.61
C LEU A 728 11.40 -36.56 19.58
N TYR A 729 11.16 -35.35 20.07
CA TYR A 729 10.00 -35.06 20.92
C TYR A 729 8.68 -35.14 20.12
N THR A 730 7.58 -35.36 20.84
CA THR A 730 6.24 -35.59 20.27
C THR A 730 5.78 -34.51 19.27
N PRO A 731 5.92 -33.19 19.54
CA PRO A 731 5.48 -32.15 18.60
C PRO A 731 6.15 -32.27 17.23
N MET A 732 7.47 -32.50 17.22
CA MET A 732 8.24 -32.65 15.99
C MET A 732 7.91 -33.96 15.27
N LYS A 733 7.73 -35.05 16.01
CA LYS A 733 7.30 -36.34 15.44
C LYS A 733 5.96 -36.21 14.73
N GLU A 734 5.00 -35.52 15.34
CA GLU A 734 3.68 -35.29 14.76
C GLU A 734 3.75 -34.41 13.52
N ALA A 735 4.51 -33.31 13.56
CA ALA A 735 4.69 -32.41 12.44
C ALA A 735 5.33 -33.11 11.22
N LEU A 736 6.40 -33.88 11.44
CA LEU A 736 7.07 -34.66 10.40
C LEU A 736 6.16 -35.74 9.83
N ASN A 737 5.41 -36.47 10.67
CA ASN A 737 4.46 -37.48 10.20
C ASN A 737 3.34 -36.87 9.36
N ARG A 738 2.77 -35.73 9.76
CA ARG A 738 1.74 -35.02 8.97
C ARG A 738 2.30 -34.55 7.63
N PHE A 739 3.53 -34.02 7.61
CA PHE A 739 4.22 -33.63 6.38
C PHE A 739 4.40 -34.82 5.43
N PHE A 740 5.01 -35.92 5.90
CA PHE A 740 5.26 -37.08 5.06
C PHE A 740 3.96 -37.75 4.59
N THR A 741 2.92 -37.76 5.42
CA THR A 741 1.60 -38.25 5.04
C THR A 741 1.02 -37.41 3.90
N ALA A 742 1.11 -36.08 3.96
CA ALA A 742 0.63 -35.20 2.90
C ALA A 742 1.39 -35.43 1.57
N CYS A 743 2.70 -35.64 1.61
CA CYS A 743 3.48 -35.98 0.40
C CYS A 743 3.10 -37.35 -0.19
N ASN A 744 2.84 -38.34 0.68
CA ASN A 744 2.57 -39.72 0.28
C ASN A 744 1.10 -39.99 -0.08
N SER A 745 0.18 -39.08 0.25
CA SER A 745 -1.24 -39.21 -0.09
C SER A 745 -1.55 -38.91 -1.55
N SER A 746 -0.57 -38.44 -2.33
CA SER A 746 -0.71 -38.14 -3.75
C SER A 746 -0.99 -39.43 -4.55
N PRO A 747 -2.04 -39.46 -5.41
CA PRO A 747 -2.24 -40.56 -6.36
C PRO A 747 -1.21 -40.53 -7.51
N LEU A 748 -0.37 -39.49 -7.56
CA LEU A 748 0.61 -39.24 -8.62
C LEU A 748 2.06 -39.30 -8.12
N ASN A 749 2.96 -39.78 -8.97
CA ASN A 749 4.40 -39.58 -8.79
C ASN A 749 4.79 -38.15 -9.23
N LEU A 750 5.03 -37.29 -8.24
CA LEU A 750 5.38 -35.87 -8.46
C LEU A 750 6.64 -35.70 -9.32
N GLY A 751 7.60 -36.63 -9.24
CA GLY A 751 8.82 -36.60 -10.05
C GLY A 751 8.58 -36.83 -11.55
N LEU A 752 7.61 -37.68 -11.91
CA LEU A 752 7.22 -37.87 -13.31
C LEU A 752 6.62 -36.59 -13.90
N PHE A 753 5.76 -35.91 -13.14
CA PHE A 753 5.17 -34.64 -13.57
C PHE A 753 6.21 -33.51 -13.65
N GLU A 754 7.17 -33.45 -12.71
CA GLU A 754 8.28 -32.49 -12.79
C GLU A 754 9.12 -32.70 -14.06
N ASN A 755 9.42 -33.95 -14.42
CA ASN A 755 10.16 -34.27 -15.65
C ASN A 755 9.38 -33.84 -16.90
N PHE A 756 8.08 -34.12 -16.94
CA PHE A 756 7.20 -33.66 -18.01
C PHE A 756 7.23 -32.13 -18.17
N LEU A 757 7.17 -31.37 -17.07
CA LEU A 757 7.26 -29.90 -17.13
C LEU A 757 8.62 -29.41 -17.66
N ARG A 758 9.72 -30.09 -17.35
CA ARG A 758 11.05 -29.76 -17.90
C ARG A 758 11.12 -29.99 -19.40
N GLU A 759 10.50 -31.06 -19.90
CA GLU A 759 10.36 -31.31 -21.34
C GLU A 759 9.49 -30.24 -22.01
N CYS A 760 8.42 -29.81 -21.35
CA CYS A 760 7.57 -28.71 -21.82
C CYS A 760 8.37 -27.40 -21.93
N GLU A 761 9.17 -27.05 -20.93
CA GLU A 761 10.02 -25.84 -20.95
C GLU A 761 10.95 -25.82 -22.16
N VAL A 762 11.65 -26.93 -22.42
CA VAL A 762 12.58 -27.05 -23.56
C VAL A 762 11.82 -26.93 -24.89
N TYR A 763 10.68 -27.61 -25.02
CA TYR A 763 9.89 -27.61 -26.24
C TYR A 763 9.26 -26.24 -26.53
N VAL A 764 8.59 -25.65 -25.54
CA VAL A 764 7.92 -24.35 -25.69
C VAL A 764 8.93 -23.26 -26.01
N ASN A 765 10.09 -23.21 -25.33
CA ASN A 765 11.11 -22.19 -25.63
C ASN A 765 11.64 -22.32 -27.07
N LYS A 766 11.84 -23.55 -27.56
CA LYS A 766 12.31 -23.80 -28.93
C LYS A 766 11.27 -23.33 -29.96
N GLU A 767 10.03 -23.74 -29.80
CA GLU A 767 8.95 -23.45 -30.75
C GLU A 767 8.53 -21.97 -30.71
N LEU A 768 8.45 -21.36 -29.53
CA LEU A 768 8.14 -19.94 -29.38
C LEU A 768 9.18 -19.06 -30.08
N ASN A 769 10.47 -19.41 -29.99
CA ASN A 769 11.52 -18.69 -30.72
C ASN A 769 11.37 -18.80 -32.25
N ASN A 770 10.84 -19.93 -32.75
CA ASN A 770 10.55 -20.11 -34.18
C ASN A 770 9.36 -19.25 -34.63
N ILE A 771 8.29 -19.17 -33.81
CA ILE A 771 7.09 -18.38 -34.12
C ILE A 771 7.42 -16.89 -34.15
N VAL A 772 8.14 -16.43 -33.12
CA VAL A 772 8.32 -15.00 -32.87
C VAL A 772 9.51 -14.40 -33.65
N SER A 773 10.41 -15.23 -34.20
CA SER A 773 11.54 -14.76 -35.02
C SER A 773 12.37 -13.62 -34.40
N ASN A 774 12.53 -13.64 -33.06
CA ASN A 774 13.17 -12.61 -32.22
C ASN A 774 12.41 -11.27 -32.03
N ASP A 775 11.15 -11.14 -32.44
CA ASP A 775 10.33 -9.96 -32.10
C ASP A 775 9.91 -9.99 -30.61
N ARG A 776 10.62 -9.21 -29.79
CA ARG A 776 10.32 -9.11 -28.34
C ARG A 776 8.92 -8.59 -28.05
N ALA A 777 8.34 -7.75 -28.90
CA ALA A 777 7.00 -7.20 -28.71
C ALA A 777 5.93 -8.27 -28.92
N GLN A 778 6.05 -9.06 -30.00
CA GLN A 778 5.15 -10.19 -30.26
C GLN A 778 5.28 -11.27 -29.18
N SER A 779 6.49 -11.58 -28.70
CA SER A 779 6.68 -12.51 -27.57
C SER A 779 5.96 -12.02 -26.31
N LEU A 780 6.06 -10.73 -25.98
CA LEU A 780 5.40 -10.15 -24.83
C LEU A 780 3.86 -10.21 -24.97
N LYS A 781 3.33 -9.93 -26.17
CA LYS A 781 1.90 -10.00 -26.46
C LYS A 781 1.33 -11.41 -26.25
N LEU A 782 2.02 -12.44 -26.73
CA LEU A 782 1.62 -13.84 -26.52
C LEU A 782 1.64 -14.21 -25.04
N GLU A 783 2.68 -13.81 -24.30
CA GLU A 783 2.76 -14.04 -22.85
C GLU A 783 1.65 -13.29 -22.09
N GLN A 784 1.28 -12.08 -22.49
CA GLN A 784 0.16 -11.35 -21.89
C GLN A 784 -1.19 -12.05 -22.14
N GLN A 785 -1.39 -12.65 -23.31
CA GLN A 785 -2.60 -13.42 -23.60
C GLN A 785 -2.68 -14.69 -22.74
N LEU A 786 -1.58 -15.41 -22.59
CA LEU A 786 -1.50 -16.61 -21.76
C LEU A 786 -1.63 -16.29 -20.26
N PHE A 787 -0.90 -15.30 -19.77
CA PHE A 787 -0.80 -14.99 -18.35
C PHE A 787 -1.95 -14.11 -17.84
N CYS A 788 -2.20 -12.97 -18.50
CA CYS A 788 -3.19 -12.00 -18.04
C CYS A 788 -4.60 -12.50 -18.39
N ARG A 789 -4.82 -12.92 -19.65
CA ARG A 789 -6.16 -13.33 -20.12
C ARG A 789 -6.48 -14.80 -19.84
N GLY A 790 -5.49 -15.65 -19.57
CA GLY A 790 -5.71 -17.09 -19.41
C GLY A 790 -6.27 -17.75 -20.68
N PHE A 791 -5.95 -17.20 -21.85
CA PHE A 791 -6.40 -17.68 -23.15
C PHE A 791 -5.23 -18.31 -23.91
N VAL A 792 -5.49 -19.32 -24.75
CA VAL A 792 -4.49 -19.97 -25.61
C VAL A 792 -4.59 -19.42 -27.04
N PRO A 793 -3.66 -18.54 -27.47
CA PRO A 793 -3.66 -17.98 -28.83
C PRO A 793 -3.60 -19.04 -29.93
N ASP A 794 -4.20 -18.75 -31.09
CA ASP A 794 -4.23 -19.68 -32.23
C ASP A 794 -2.82 -20.05 -32.71
N GLU A 795 -1.88 -19.11 -32.61
CA GLU A 795 -0.47 -19.27 -32.93
C GLU A 795 0.21 -20.36 -32.08
N VAL A 796 -0.30 -20.61 -30.87
CA VAL A 796 0.28 -21.57 -29.91
C VAL A 796 -0.58 -22.81 -29.68
N LYS A 797 -1.78 -22.90 -30.27
CA LYS A 797 -2.68 -24.06 -30.16
C LYS A 797 -2.05 -25.36 -30.63
N TYR A 798 -1.23 -25.32 -31.69
CA TYR A 798 -0.53 -26.51 -32.18
C TYR A 798 0.43 -27.07 -31.10
N MET A 799 1.14 -26.20 -30.39
CA MET A 799 2.02 -26.60 -29.29
C MET A 799 1.22 -27.23 -28.16
N ALA A 800 0.07 -26.64 -27.80
CA ALA A 800 -0.82 -27.18 -26.79
C ALA A 800 -1.23 -28.63 -27.09
N ASN A 801 -1.64 -28.91 -28.33
CA ASN A 801 -2.03 -30.25 -28.76
C ASN A 801 -0.89 -31.26 -28.65
N VAL A 802 0.34 -30.89 -29.03
CA VAL A 802 1.52 -31.75 -28.89
C VAL A 802 1.83 -32.04 -27.41
N LEU A 803 1.69 -31.05 -26.53
CA LEU A 803 1.90 -31.24 -25.09
C LEU A 803 0.87 -32.19 -24.47
N ILE A 804 -0.40 -32.09 -24.87
CA ILE A 804 -1.47 -33.01 -24.43
C ILE A 804 -1.15 -34.45 -24.84
N GLU A 805 -0.70 -34.67 -26.08
CA GLU A 805 -0.32 -36.01 -26.56
C GLU A 805 0.87 -36.58 -25.80
N ARG A 806 1.91 -35.76 -25.58
CA ARG A 806 3.09 -36.17 -24.81
C ARG A 806 2.73 -36.51 -23.38
N HIS A 807 1.89 -35.70 -22.74
CA HIS A 807 1.38 -35.96 -21.38
C HIS A 807 0.67 -37.31 -21.34
N SER A 808 -0.30 -37.53 -22.23
CA SER A 808 -1.06 -38.78 -22.30
C SER A 808 -0.16 -40.00 -22.52
N ALA A 809 0.87 -39.89 -23.37
CA ALA A 809 1.80 -40.98 -23.66
C ALA A 809 2.69 -41.34 -22.45
N THR A 810 3.13 -40.35 -21.67
CA THR A 810 4.02 -40.54 -20.51
C THR A 810 3.27 -41.01 -19.27
N ILE A 811 2.07 -40.48 -19.03
CA ILE A 811 1.34 -40.66 -17.76
C ILE A 811 0.40 -41.86 -17.75
N SER A 812 -0.14 -42.28 -18.90
CA SER A 812 -1.07 -43.42 -18.97
C SER A 812 -0.45 -44.78 -18.60
N ARG A 813 0.89 -44.88 -18.50
CA ARG A 813 1.60 -46.15 -18.27
C ARG A 813 1.81 -46.52 -16.81
N ASP A 814 1.78 -45.55 -15.89
CA ASP A 814 2.27 -45.73 -14.51
C ASP A 814 1.23 -45.36 -13.43
N LEU A 815 -0.01 -45.05 -13.81
CA LEU A 815 -1.01 -44.46 -12.92
C LEU A 815 -2.26 -45.31 -12.74
N LYS A 816 -2.71 -45.42 -11.48
CA LYS A 816 -4.06 -45.90 -11.17
C LYS A 816 -5.07 -44.84 -11.59
N LEU A 817 -5.49 -44.89 -12.85
CA LEU A 817 -6.43 -43.94 -13.45
C LEU A 817 -7.72 -43.76 -12.64
N ALA A 818 -8.20 -44.82 -11.97
CA ALA A 818 -9.38 -44.76 -11.11
C ALA A 818 -9.16 -43.85 -9.89
N ASP A 819 -8.04 -44.01 -9.18
CA ASP A 819 -7.72 -43.20 -7.99
C ASP A 819 -7.54 -41.72 -8.38
N LEU A 820 -6.97 -41.46 -9.56
CA LEU A 820 -6.83 -40.11 -10.09
C LEU A 820 -8.19 -39.51 -10.49
N TYR A 821 -9.05 -40.26 -11.18
CA TYR A 821 -10.34 -39.77 -11.68
C TYR A 821 -11.32 -39.40 -10.56
N PHE A 822 -11.37 -40.19 -9.48
CA PHE A 822 -12.28 -39.95 -8.36
C PHE A 822 -11.69 -39.06 -7.26
N TYR A 823 -10.48 -38.54 -7.43
CA TYR A 823 -9.87 -37.64 -6.47
C TYR A 823 -10.58 -36.29 -6.45
N GLN A 824 -11.13 -35.92 -5.29
CA GLN A 824 -11.85 -34.66 -5.11
C GLN A 824 -10.88 -33.49 -4.92
N ASN A 825 -10.99 -32.49 -5.78
CA ASN A 825 -10.19 -31.27 -5.74
C ASN A 825 -11.01 -29.98 -5.76
N ASP A 826 -12.35 -30.05 -5.69
CA ASP A 826 -13.25 -28.89 -5.71
C ASP A 826 -12.88 -27.77 -4.73
N TRP A 827 -12.24 -28.13 -3.60
CA TRP A 827 -11.83 -27.19 -2.56
C TRP A 827 -10.72 -26.22 -3.00
N ILE A 828 -9.99 -26.51 -4.09
CA ILE A 828 -8.95 -25.61 -4.60
C ILE A 828 -9.53 -24.37 -5.30
N ASP A 829 -10.83 -24.41 -5.66
CA ASP A 829 -11.60 -23.33 -6.29
C ASP A 829 -11.01 -22.86 -7.65
N VAL A 830 -10.68 -23.80 -8.54
CA VAL A 830 -10.09 -23.55 -9.87
C VAL A 830 -10.90 -24.24 -10.97
N GLY A 831 -11.10 -23.55 -12.10
CA GLY A 831 -11.62 -24.13 -13.34
C GLY A 831 -13.09 -24.56 -13.25
N ILE A 832 -13.44 -25.57 -14.05
CA ILE A 832 -14.84 -25.96 -14.29
C ILE A 832 -15.40 -26.82 -13.13
N SER A 833 -14.54 -27.49 -12.36
CA SER A 833 -14.92 -28.38 -11.25
C SER A 833 -15.31 -27.63 -9.96
N ARG A 834 -15.67 -26.35 -10.05
CA ARG A 834 -15.95 -25.50 -8.89
C ARG A 834 -17.28 -25.83 -8.25
N LYS A 835 -17.29 -26.00 -6.93
CA LYS A 835 -18.51 -26.16 -6.15
C LYS A 835 -19.13 -24.80 -5.81
N GLU A 836 -20.31 -24.52 -6.33
CA GLU A 836 -21.05 -23.31 -5.97
C GLU A 836 -21.77 -23.51 -4.63
N PHE A 837 -21.39 -22.71 -3.63
CA PHE A 837 -22.10 -22.62 -2.36
C PHE A 837 -23.22 -21.57 -2.47
N GLY A 838 -24.38 -21.84 -1.89
CA GLY A 838 -25.47 -20.87 -1.91
C GLY A 838 -25.11 -19.60 -1.13
N LYS A 839 -25.75 -18.48 -1.51
CA LYS A 839 -25.50 -17.17 -0.88
C LYS A 839 -25.85 -17.23 0.62
N PRO A 840 -25.01 -16.67 1.51
CA PRO A 840 -25.37 -16.44 2.90
C PRO A 840 -26.67 -15.66 3.02
N TYR A 841 -27.48 -15.98 4.02
CA TYR A 841 -28.56 -15.13 4.49
C TYR A 841 -27.96 -13.86 5.06
N VAL A 842 -28.33 -12.72 4.48
CA VAL A 842 -28.08 -11.40 5.05
C VAL A 842 -29.40 -10.97 5.67
N PRO A 843 -29.49 -10.77 6.99
CA PRO A 843 -30.68 -10.19 7.60
C PRO A 843 -30.99 -8.84 6.95
N LEU A 844 -32.25 -8.62 6.54
CA LEU A 844 -32.69 -7.35 5.92
C LEU A 844 -32.46 -6.11 6.81
N GLU A 845 -32.23 -6.30 8.11
CA GLU A 845 -32.05 -5.24 9.10
C GLU A 845 -30.57 -4.82 9.30
N GLU A 846 -29.60 -5.57 8.77
CA GLU A 846 -28.18 -5.23 8.92
C GLU A 846 -27.69 -4.36 7.75
N HIS A 847 -27.18 -3.18 8.07
CA HIS A 847 -26.61 -2.24 7.09
C HIS A 847 -25.27 -2.75 6.51
N PHE A 848 -24.65 -3.75 7.12
CA PHE A 848 -23.36 -4.31 6.72
C PHE A 848 -23.52 -5.73 6.19
N LYS A 849 -23.03 -5.98 4.98
CA LYS A 849 -23.01 -7.34 4.43
C LYS A 849 -21.83 -8.10 5.01
N PRO A 850 -22.02 -9.34 5.52
CA PRO A 850 -20.91 -10.13 6.02
C PRO A 850 -19.96 -10.53 4.88
N MET A 851 -18.65 -10.54 5.17
CA MET A 851 -17.65 -11.06 4.25
C MET A 851 -17.89 -12.55 3.97
N ILE A 852 -17.80 -12.94 2.70
CA ILE A 852 -17.97 -14.29 2.19
C ILE A 852 -16.59 -14.84 1.87
N PRO A 853 -16.07 -15.78 2.68
CA PRO A 853 -14.79 -16.41 2.39
C PRO A 853 -14.84 -17.16 1.06
N ARG A 854 -13.79 -16.99 0.25
CA ARG A 854 -13.67 -17.66 -1.05
C ARG A 854 -13.63 -19.18 -0.92
N LEU A 855 -12.76 -19.68 -0.05
CA LEU A 855 -12.60 -21.12 0.18
C LEU A 855 -13.56 -21.59 1.27
N ARG A 856 -14.70 -22.13 0.85
CA ARG A 856 -15.66 -22.80 1.74
C ARG A 856 -15.47 -24.30 1.67
N TYR A 857 -15.41 -24.94 2.84
CA TYR A 857 -15.35 -26.39 2.96
C TYR A 857 -16.75 -26.98 3.22
N SER A 858 -17.51 -26.33 4.11
CA SER A 858 -18.91 -26.63 4.43
C SER A 858 -19.67 -25.34 4.77
N ASP A 859 -20.96 -25.44 5.11
CA ASP A 859 -21.78 -24.26 5.49
C ASP A 859 -21.25 -23.54 6.75
N ASN A 860 -20.48 -24.24 7.59
CA ASN A 860 -19.93 -23.77 8.86
C ASN A 860 -18.39 -23.81 8.91
N GLU A 861 -17.74 -24.19 7.81
CA GLU A 861 -16.28 -24.36 7.79
C GLU A 861 -15.70 -23.71 6.56
N VAL A 862 -14.67 -22.90 6.78
CA VAL A 862 -13.95 -22.19 5.74
C VAL A 862 -12.48 -22.57 5.81
N VAL A 863 -11.77 -22.41 4.70
CA VAL A 863 -10.34 -22.71 4.65
C VAL A 863 -9.57 -21.39 4.76
N ASP A 864 -8.72 -21.30 5.76
CA ASP A 864 -7.74 -20.23 5.90
C ASP A 864 -6.90 -20.16 4.62
N THR A 865 -6.92 -19.02 3.93
CA THR A 865 -6.30 -18.90 2.61
C THR A 865 -4.77 -18.97 2.66
N LEU A 866 -4.15 -18.64 3.80
CA LEU A 866 -2.69 -18.61 3.94
C LEU A 866 -2.12 -19.94 4.43
N ARG A 867 -2.75 -20.51 5.47
CA ARG A 867 -2.32 -21.75 6.12
C ARG A 867 -2.95 -22.99 5.50
N LYS A 868 -4.01 -22.83 4.71
CA LYS A 868 -4.82 -23.91 4.11
C LYS A 868 -5.33 -24.90 5.15
N ILE A 869 -5.76 -24.37 6.29
CA ILE A 869 -6.38 -25.15 7.37
C ILE A 869 -7.88 -24.86 7.44
N VAL A 870 -8.66 -25.88 7.79
CA VAL A 870 -10.10 -25.71 8.01
C VAL A 870 -10.31 -25.00 9.34
N ILE A 871 -11.09 -23.93 9.32
CA ILE A 871 -11.52 -23.16 10.49
C ILE A 871 -13.04 -23.14 10.56
N ASN A 872 -13.59 -23.25 11.76
CA ASN A 872 -15.02 -23.15 11.99
C ASN A 872 -15.42 -21.68 11.94
N ALA A 873 -16.18 -21.30 10.91
CA ALA A 873 -16.84 -20.01 10.82
C ALA A 873 -18.30 -20.28 11.17
N GLY A 874 -18.84 -19.62 12.19
CA GLY A 874 -20.21 -19.85 12.67
C GLY A 874 -21.28 -19.88 11.55
N PRO A 875 -22.50 -20.38 11.82
CA PRO A 875 -23.41 -20.85 10.80
C PRO A 875 -23.75 -19.81 9.72
N THR A 876 -23.32 -20.08 8.49
CA THR A 876 -23.79 -19.34 7.33
C THR A 876 -25.15 -19.92 6.93
N LYS A 877 -26.28 -19.33 7.38
CA LYS A 877 -27.59 -19.81 6.94
C LYS A 877 -27.72 -19.63 5.42
N VAL A 878 -27.83 -20.71 4.64
CA VAL A 878 -28.03 -20.66 3.17
C VAL A 878 -29.42 -21.21 2.84
N TYR A 879 -30.24 -20.50 2.07
CA TYR A 879 -31.54 -21.03 1.62
C TYR A 879 -31.35 -21.91 0.37
N LYS A 880 -31.88 -23.14 0.41
CA LYS A 880 -32.19 -23.90 -0.80
C LYS A 880 -33.51 -23.36 -1.37
N MET A 881 -33.50 -22.79 -2.57
CA MET A 881 -34.74 -22.61 -3.34
C MET A 881 -35.29 -23.99 -3.69
N GLN A 882 -36.29 -24.46 -2.95
CA GLN A 882 -37.14 -25.55 -3.42
C GLN A 882 -38.13 -24.99 -4.43
N SER A 883 -37.88 -25.23 -5.71
CA SER A 883 -38.94 -25.31 -6.69
C SER A 883 -39.84 -26.49 -6.33
N SER A 884 -40.99 -26.21 -5.72
CA SER A 884 -42.12 -27.13 -5.73
C SER A 884 -43.22 -26.50 -6.58
N ILE A 885 -43.23 -26.89 -7.85
CA ILE A 885 -44.48 -27.09 -8.56
C ILE A 885 -45.15 -28.27 -7.85
N VAL A 886 -46.34 -28.07 -7.26
CA VAL A 886 -47.57 -28.88 -7.43
C VAL A 886 -48.68 -28.28 -6.55
N GLY A 887 -49.69 -27.70 -7.23
CA GLY A 887 -51.13 -27.75 -6.96
C GLY A 887 -51.70 -27.64 -5.54
N ARG A 888 -52.45 -26.56 -5.31
CA ARG A 888 -53.91 -26.60 -5.42
C ARG A 888 -54.47 -25.23 -5.79
#